data_AF-A0A2H0VUR6-F1
#
_entry.id   AF-A0A2H0VUR6-F1
#
_cell.length_a   1.000
_cell.length_b   1.000
_cell.length_c   1.000
_cell.angle_alpha   90.00
_cell.angle_beta   90.00
_cell.angle_gamma   90.00
#
_symmetry.space_group_name_H-M   'P 1'
#
loop_
_entity.id
_entity.type
_entity.pdbx_description
1 polymer ?
#
loop_
_entity_poly.entity_id
_entity_poly.type
_entity_poly.pdbx_seq_one_letter_code
_entity_poly.pdbx_strand_id
1 'polypeptide(L)'
;MFVEKENQSSSEPLFLNTKQRLILREDVLKTAFRFPKLFNRPLYRSFEQMVVNSPGDFLTKRTSSHLRMILCVQFFMQKRIESILLQEGKSQKQLFLKLFRGPSRICVCLVSSSSLTLQKEQLLKALDAQLPGISEIPKSFYLWHSAEHPYYYCYFEVNKLRGNDLSSGQLRAIEKALKNQMQSSSPLTPAVFWPYNKEESHRQIQILIREMKSKQDLPHISIHFQEQTSSSLEFLVHLVRPKAKQALALEKLPESLYFFRYTKHILSTPFSIEVEAFSIKMQAELFDVRETINLLYARRYLSKQLEAVIGPFRDYNGGLFEKQQDHFEMVRLQLSSKIPYFELFAEKVFYALHPFEKWFSLNLSDVEDLLLVFSQLIQDPRSCTNKSTPSGLFTVVKTENRVDFLRFAQKQTDTNELSAYAQLTIGNHHYECFSGKFTKQIDSLMHCPVNEKNALKLIFQEGLPPSLNPHYSAGDMRCRLLNKMLFEGLTRLNHEGKPELAGAKSYHLSDDKRTYTFHLRKASWSNGEKVTAFDYADSWKWTLQDAVSHPELLFSIKNAKRFREKKCFIEQVGVRVINPETLQIELEESDSEFLYKLSQPFFFPLFGNSREPKWFNGPYLVETMNKNGIKLGRNPYFWKSSKETFEQVDVQWIDNIHTIFSLFKAGKIDWIGDPTSILSFDQISELQKDGLLQKKVVPRRFSLHFNTKHPVLSSVPIRRALSLAIDRSLICQEIFPHSIPSTNGNYSKQIAVAFFEEGLRELKLTRESFPTISFSYSDQTRRDELASYLQTTWSNLLGIRVELEKNSWNTFRSKLEHRNFEICGTIQDTLNLGSLNYLERFEGTSSWNFSQWSHLVYRELISSAKKESDPIKQYELKVQAENILAENTPSTPLFDYVHLYALSPRFDCSHFDAEGCVDFSQGKIKEPL
;
A
#
# COMPACT_ATOMS: atom_id res chain seq x y z
N MET A 1 -37.04 47.41 18.85
CA MET A 1 -37.91 47.99 17.81
C MET A 1 -37.28 47.65 16.48
N PHE A 2 -37.71 46.67 15.70
CA PHE A 2 -38.96 45.91 15.64
C PHE A 2 -38.68 44.44 16.03
N VAL A 3 -39.24 43.89 17.12
CA VAL A 3 -40.62 43.36 17.30
C VAL A 3 -40.74 41.97 16.65
N GLU A 4 -41.12 40.85 17.28
CA GLU A 4 -41.55 40.44 18.63
C GLU A 4 -41.48 38.89 18.61
N LYS A 5 -40.83 38.23 19.59
CA LYS A 5 -41.44 37.58 20.78
C LYS A 5 -42.52 36.53 20.46
N GLU A 6 -42.28 35.29 20.89
CA GLU A 6 -42.92 34.63 22.05
C GLU A 6 -42.48 33.14 22.10
N ASN A 7 -41.74 32.71 23.14
CA ASN A 7 -42.23 32.11 24.40
C ASN A 7 -42.81 30.69 24.15
N GLN A 8 -42.46 29.59 24.82
CA GLN A 8 -41.93 29.22 26.15
C GLN A 8 -41.28 27.82 25.97
N SER A 9 -40.21 27.42 26.64
CA SER A 9 -40.23 27.07 28.06
C SER A 9 -38.87 27.25 28.73
N SER A 10 -38.87 28.10 29.75
CA SER A 10 -37.90 28.10 30.83
C SER A 10 -37.88 26.72 31.54
N SER A 11 -36.72 26.07 31.53
CA SER A 11 -36.31 25.21 32.65
C SER A 11 -34.94 25.71 33.10
N GLU A 12 -34.86 26.09 34.37
CA GLU A 12 -33.69 26.59 35.09
C GLU A 12 -32.37 25.90 34.72
N PRO A 13 -31.20 26.55 34.86
CA PRO A 13 -29.92 25.85 34.81
C PRO A 13 -29.94 24.79 35.92
N LEU A 14 -30.07 23.52 35.53
CA LEU A 14 -30.07 22.36 36.42
C LEU A 14 -28.67 22.22 37.06
N PHE A 15 -28.42 23.09 38.03
CA PHE A 15 -27.34 22.98 38.99
C PHE A 15 -27.53 21.72 39.83
N LEU A 16 -26.43 21.15 40.33
CA LEU A 16 -26.48 20.23 41.48
C LEU A 16 -27.43 20.83 42.53
N ASN A 17 -28.38 20.04 43.04
CA ASN A 17 -29.31 20.57 44.03
C ASN A 17 -28.52 21.08 45.26
N THR A 18 -29.06 22.06 45.99
CA THR A 18 -28.38 22.72 47.12
C THR A 18 -27.79 21.71 48.10
N LYS A 19 -28.47 20.57 48.30
CA LYS A 19 -28.04 19.44 49.12
C LYS A 19 -26.79 18.73 48.58
N GLN A 20 -26.71 18.46 47.29
CA GLN A 20 -25.54 17.84 46.64
C GLN A 20 -24.32 18.77 46.64
N ARG A 21 -24.53 20.08 46.44
CA ARG A 21 -23.47 21.10 46.58
C ARG A 21 -22.93 21.16 48.00
N LEU A 22 -23.82 21.16 49.00
CA LEU A 22 -23.45 21.12 50.41
C LEU A 22 -22.68 19.85 50.76
N ILE A 23 -23.16 18.67 50.33
CA ILE A 23 -22.48 17.38 50.56
C ILE A 23 -21.08 17.37 49.94
N LEU A 24 -20.94 17.79 48.67
CA LEU A 24 -19.62 17.82 48.01
C LEU A 24 -18.69 18.84 48.68
N ARG A 25 -19.22 20.01 49.06
CA ARG A 25 -18.47 21.05 49.80
C ARG A 25 -18.02 20.54 51.16
N GLU A 26 -18.88 19.88 51.92
CA GLU A 26 -18.53 19.26 53.21
C GLU A 26 -17.48 18.16 53.04
N ASP A 27 -17.61 17.31 52.03
CA ASP A 27 -16.66 16.22 51.76
C ASP A 27 -15.27 16.75 51.36
N VAL A 28 -15.22 17.82 50.56
CA VAL A 28 -13.98 18.53 50.22
C VAL A 28 -13.37 19.18 51.46
N LEU A 29 -14.18 19.86 52.29
CA LEU A 29 -13.73 20.48 53.53
C LEU A 29 -13.20 19.42 54.53
N LYS A 30 -13.91 18.31 54.74
CA LYS A 30 -13.45 17.19 55.60
C LYS A 30 -12.10 16.63 55.14
N THR A 31 -11.87 16.57 53.83
CA THR A 31 -10.60 16.12 53.25
C THR A 31 -9.49 17.16 53.44
N ALA A 32 -9.81 18.45 53.27
CA ALA A 32 -8.89 19.55 53.51
C ALA A 32 -8.45 19.63 55.00
N PHE A 33 -9.39 19.41 55.93
CA PHE A 33 -9.13 19.38 57.37
C PHE A 33 -8.26 18.20 57.82
N ARG A 34 -8.25 17.08 57.09
CA ARG A 34 -7.34 15.95 57.38
C ARG A 34 -5.87 16.26 57.06
N PHE A 35 -5.59 17.21 56.15
CA PHE A 35 -4.21 17.58 55.79
C PHE A 35 -4.06 19.11 55.61
N PRO A 36 -4.22 19.91 56.68
CA PRO A 36 -4.36 21.37 56.59
C PRO A 36 -3.11 22.08 56.05
N LYS A 37 -1.93 21.46 56.15
CA LYS A 37 -0.68 22.00 55.58
C LYS A 37 -0.59 21.88 54.05
N LEU A 38 -1.40 21.02 53.43
CA LEU A 38 -1.35 20.74 51.99
C LEU A 38 -2.43 21.49 51.18
N PHE A 39 -3.51 21.96 51.82
CA PHE A 39 -4.69 22.46 51.13
C PHE A 39 -4.92 23.96 51.38
N ASN A 40 -5.03 24.74 50.30
CA ASN A 40 -5.10 26.21 50.30
C ASN A 40 -6.25 26.73 49.39
N ARG A 41 -6.45 28.06 49.33
CA ARG A 41 -7.46 28.74 48.48
C ARG A 41 -7.61 28.16 47.05
N PRO A 42 -6.53 27.76 46.34
CA PRO A 42 -6.60 27.07 45.06
C PRO A 42 -7.52 25.84 44.99
N LEU A 43 -7.56 24.96 46.01
CA LEU A 43 -8.46 23.80 45.98
C LEU A 43 -9.94 24.24 45.93
N TYR A 44 -10.27 25.29 46.70
CA TYR A 44 -11.62 25.86 46.73
C TYR A 44 -11.97 26.52 45.39
N ARG A 45 -11.01 27.22 44.75
CA ARG A 45 -11.20 27.79 43.40
C ARG A 45 -11.42 26.69 42.35
N SER A 46 -10.66 25.60 42.39
CA SER A 46 -10.84 24.46 41.48
C SER A 46 -12.22 23.81 41.64
N PHE A 47 -12.74 23.74 42.87
CA PHE A 47 -14.11 23.30 43.14
C PHE A 47 -15.15 24.21 42.49
N GLU A 48 -15.11 25.52 42.75
CA GLU A 48 -16.04 26.50 42.17
C GLU A 48 -15.98 26.46 40.63
N GLN A 49 -14.77 26.42 40.05
CA GLN A 49 -14.59 26.35 38.61
C GLN A 49 -15.07 25.03 38.00
N MET A 50 -14.91 23.89 38.67
CA MET A 50 -15.48 22.63 38.18
C MET A 50 -17.01 22.68 38.18
N VAL A 51 -17.63 23.30 39.18
CA VAL A 51 -19.09 23.47 39.24
C VAL A 51 -19.59 24.40 38.14
N VAL A 52 -18.83 25.44 37.79
CA VAL A 52 -19.21 26.42 36.77
C VAL A 52 -18.93 25.93 35.35
N ASN A 53 -17.77 25.29 35.11
CA ASN A 53 -17.27 24.98 33.77
C ASN A 53 -17.62 23.58 33.28
N SER A 54 -18.17 22.71 34.13
CA SER A 54 -18.56 21.36 33.72
C SER A 54 -19.96 21.36 33.09
N PRO A 55 -20.20 20.57 32.03
CA PRO A 55 -21.55 20.33 31.52
C PRO A 55 -22.48 19.80 32.63
N GLY A 56 -23.77 20.16 32.61
CA GLY A 56 -24.73 19.66 33.61
C GLY A 56 -24.75 18.13 33.70
N ASP A 57 -24.73 17.45 32.55
CA ASP A 57 -24.63 15.98 32.45
C ASP A 57 -23.34 15.40 33.07
N PHE A 58 -22.25 16.18 33.10
CA PHE A 58 -21.00 15.75 33.70
C PHE A 58 -21.12 15.66 35.23
N LEU A 59 -21.79 16.65 35.84
CA LEU A 59 -21.96 16.74 37.29
C LEU A 59 -23.04 15.77 37.79
N THR A 60 -24.16 15.65 37.08
CA THR A 60 -25.32 14.84 37.53
C THR A 60 -25.09 13.33 37.42
N LYS A 61 -24.27 12.88 36.48
CA LYS A 61 -23.99 11.45 36.25
C LYS A 61 -22.91 10.86 37.18
N ARG A 62 -22.37 11.63 38.12
CA ARG A 62 -21.27 11.23 39.01
C ARG A 62 -21.62 11.40 40.48
N THR A 63 -21.09 10.51 41.33
CA THR A 63 -21.29 10.59 42.78
C THR A 63 -20.41 11.67 43.40
N SER A 64 -20.78 12.16 44.58
CA SER A 64 -19.97 13.15 45.34
C SER A 64 -18.54 12.64 45.59
N SER A 65 -18.40 11.34 45.89
CA SER A 65 -17.09 10.70 46.08
C SER A 65 -16.23 10.74 44.81
N HIS A 66 -16.84 10.53 43.64
CA HIS A 66 -16.14 10.56 42.36
C HIS A 66 -15.73 11.98 41.96
N LEU A 67 -16.61 12.96 42.14
CA LEU A 67 -16.29 14.37 41.89
C LEU A 67 -15.18 14.87 42.84
N ARG A 68 -15.20 14.45 44.12
CA ARG A 68 -14.11 14.71 45.07
C ARG A 68 -12.77 14.13 44.58
N MET A 69 -12.77 12.91 44.04
CA MET A 69 -11.57 12.29 43.49
C MET A 69 -10.98 13.14 42.35
N ILE A 70 -11.80 13.56 41.40
CA ILE A 70 -11.37 14.38 40.26
C ILE A 70 -10.72 15.69 40.76
N LEU A 71 -11.34 16.36 41.73
CA LEU A 71 -10.82 17.61 42.31
C LEU A 71 -9.50 17.42 43.05
N CYS A 72 -9.38 16.39 43.87
CA CYS A 72 -8.14 16.11 44.60
C CYS A 72 -7.00 15.80 43.62
N VAL A 73 -7.26 15.01 42.58
CA VAL A 73 -6.25 14.64 41.57
C VAL A 73 -5.82 15.87 40.77
N GLN A 74 -6.77 16.69 40.33
CA GLN A 74 -6.48 17.97 39.67
C GLN A 74 -5.57 18.83 40.56
N PHE A 75 -5.90 18.99 41.84
CA PHE A 75 -5.13 19.79 42.78
C PHE A 75 -3.69 19.28 42.99
N PHE A 76 -3.51 17.96 43.18
CA PHE A 76 -2.18 17.39 43.38
C PHE A 76 -1.31 17.49 42.12
N MET A 77 -1.89 17.27 40.93
CA MET A 77 -1.16 17.43 39.67
C MET A 77 -0.80 18.88 39.41
N GLN A 78 -1.70 19.82 39.73
CA GLN A 78 -1.44 21.26 39.70
C GLN A 78 -0.23 21.63 40.56
N LYS A 79 -0.21 21.23 41.84
CA LYS A 79 0.91 21.54 42.73
C LYS A 79 2.24 21.01 42.21
N ARG A 80 2.22 19.82 41.64
CA ARG A 80 3.40 19.18 41.08
C ARG A 80 3.93 19.90 39.83
N ILE A 81 3.06 20.29 38.90
CA ILE A 81 3.49 20.98 37.69
C ILE A 81 3.96 22.40 38.00
N GLU A 82 3.28 23.11 38.90
CA GLU A 82 3.68 24.43 39.37
C GLU A 82 5.06 24.41 40.03
N SER A 83 5.34 23.43 40.90
CA SER A 83 6.66 23.32 41.54
C SER A 83 7.79 23.10 40.54
N ILE A 84 7.52 22.36 39.45
CA ILE A 84 8.52 22.07 38.42
C ILE A 84 8.72 23.29 37.51
N LEU A 85 7.64 23.96 37.11
CA LEU A 85 7.70 25.20 36.32
C LEU A 85 8.47 26.31 37.05
N LEU A 86 8.42 26.33 38.39
CA LEU A 86 9.19 27.26 39.23
C LEU A 86 10.68 26.88 39.36
N GLN A 87 11.04 25.60 39.24
CA GLN A 87 12.41 25.10 39.43
C GLN A 87 13.23 25.03 38.12
N GLU A 88 12.62 24.63 37.00
CA GLU A 88 13.35 24.20 35.79
C GLU A 88 13.44 25.24 34.66
N GLY A 89 12.88 26.44 34.82
CA GLY A 89 12.99 27.48 33.79
C GLY A 89 12.41 27.07 32.43
N LYS A 90 11.08 27.12 32.29
CA LYS A 90 10.26 27.21 31.04
C LYS A 90 10.57 26.34 29.79
N SER A 91 11.48 25.36 29.77
CA SER A 91 11.91 24.75 28.49
C SER A 91 11.53 23.28 28.22
N GLN A 92 11.05 22.50 29.20
CA GLN A 92 10.69 21.09 28.95
C GLN A 92 9.17 20.83 28.93
N LYS A 93 8.71 20.02 27.97
CA LYS A 93 7.34 19.51 27.88
C LYS A 93 7.04 18.59 29.08
N GLN A 94 6.34 19.12 30.08
CA GLN A 94 5.95 18.37 31.28
C GLN A 94 4.58 17.73 31.06
N LEU A 95 4.55 16.39 31.02
CA LEU A 95 3.33 15.59 30.87
C LEU A 95 3.12 14.66 32.08
N PHE A 96 1.97 14.80 32.74
CA PHE A 96 1.51 13.95 33.83
C PHE A 96 0.21 13.25 33.46
N LEU A 97 0.29 11.95 33.18
CA LEU A 97 -0.86 11.11 32.93
C LEU A 97 -1.17 10.27 34.17
N LYS A 98 -2.45 10.16 34.53
CA LYS A 98 -2.94 9.24 35.56
C LYS A 98 -4.18 8.48 35.12
N LEU A 99 -4.16 7.16 35.26
CA LEU A 99 -5.28 6.27 34.99
C LEU A 99 -5.87 5.73 36.30
N PHE A 100 -7.19 5.76 36.43
CA PHE A 100 -7.93 5.19 37.56
C PHE A 100 -8.81 4.01 37.14
N ARG A 101 -8.85 2.98 37.99
CA ARG A 101 -9.70 1.81 37.82
C ARG A 101 -11.14 2.11 38.23
N GLY A 102 -12.09 1.74 37.37
CA GLY A 102 -13.50 1.51 37.72
C GLY A 102 -13.94 0.12 37.25
N PRO A 103 -15.06 -0.43 37.75
CA PRO A 103 -15.51 -1.79 37.41
C PRO A 103 -15.67 -2.00 35.89
N SER A 104 -16.27 -1.04 35.18
CA SER A 104 -16.47 -1.11 33.72
C SER A 104 -15.78 0.01 32.95
N ARG A 105 -15.02 0.86 33.64
CA ARG A 105 -14.52 2.14 33.11
C ARG A 105 -13.06 2.36 33.45
N ILE A 106 -12.36 3.10 32.60
CA ILE A 106 -11.05 3.67 32.90
C ILE A 106 -11.22 5.18 32.90
N CYS A 107 -10.85 5.82 34.00
CA CYS A 107 -10.83 7.27 34.09
C CYS A 107 -9.44 7.78 33.77
N VAL A 108 -9.34 8.78 32.91
CA VAL A 108 -8.08 9.32 32.41
C VAL A 108 -7.95 10.76 32.89
N CYS A 109 -6.89 11.06 33.62
CA CYS A 109 -6.50 12.40 34.05
C CYS A 109 -5.17 12.77 33.41
N LEU A 110 -5.06 13.96 32.85
CA LEU A 110 -3.83 14.39 32.21
C LEU A 110 -3.56 15.87 32.48
N VAL A 111 -2.30 16.19 32.78
CA VAL A 111 -1.79 17.57 32.82
C VAL A 111 -0.64 17.73 31.85
N SER A 112 -0.69 18.80 31.05
CA SER A 112 0.38 19.18 30.12
C SER A 112 0.74 20.66 30.24
N SER A 113 2.03 20.98 30.24
CA SER A 113 2.56 22.35 30.16
C SER A 113 2.67 22.91 28.73
N SER A 114 2.27 22.14 27.70
CA SER A 114 2.27 22.58 26.30
C SER A 114 1.06 23.44 25.98
N SER A 115 1.21 24.39 25.06
CA SER A 115 0.14 25.31 24.61
C SER A 115 -0.99 24.59 23.85
N LEU A 116 -0.71 23.38 23.37
CA LEU A 116 -1.67 22.53 22.70
C LEU A 116 -2.73 22.04 23.70
N THR A 117 -3.97 22.46 23.44
CA THR A 117 -5.17 21.71 23.78
C THR A 117 -4.93 20.27 23.32
N LEU A 118 -4.59 19.43 24.29
CA LEU A 118 -4.30 18.05 24.06
C LEU A 118 -5.52 17.43 23.39
N GLN A 119 -5.39 17.06 22.12
CA GLN A 119 -6.52 16.54 21.37
C GLN A 119 -6.92 15.22 22.02
N LYS A 120 -8.02 15.24 22.77
CA LYS A 120 -8.67 14.08 23.38
C LYS A 120 -8.71 12.87 22.43
N GLU A 121 -8.88 13.12 21.14
CA GLU A 121 -8.84 12.14 20.06
C GLU A 121 -7.49 11.42 19.89
N GLN A 122 -6.35 12.13 20.02
CA GLN A 122 -5.03 11.51 19.97
C GLN A 122 -4.80 10.59 21.17
N LEU A 123 -5.22 11.03 22.35
CA LEU A 123 -5.13 10.22 23.56
C LEU A 123 -6.05 9.00 23.50
N LEU A 124 -7.25 9.13 22.93
CA LEU A 124 -8.15 8.00 22.66
C LEU A 124 -7.54 7.01 21.65
N LYS A 125 -6.92 7.47 20.56
CA LYS A 125 -6.20 6.61 19.60
C LYS A 125 -5.01 5.91 20.26
N ALA A 126 -4.24 6.61 21.08
CA ALA A 126 -3.11 6.03 21.81
C ALA A 126 -3.59 5.00 22.85
N LEU A 127 -4.68 5.30 23.57
CA LEU A 127 -5.32 4.36 24.49
C LEU A 127 -5.87 3.14 23.76
N ASP A 128 -6.48 3.30 22.58
CA ASP A 128 -7.00 2.20 21.76
C ASP A 128 -5.87 1.30 21.24
N ALA A 129 -4.73 1.87 20.88
CA ALA A 129 -3.54 1.08 20.51
C ALA A 129 -3.03 0.20 21.68
N GLN A 130 -3.13 0.68 22.92
CA GLN A 130 -2.72 -0.07 24.12
C GLN A 130 -3.82 -1.00 24.65
N LEU A 131 -5.09 -0.64 24.41
CA LEU A 131 -6.29 -1.34 24.84
C LEU A 131 -7.31 -1.36 23.68
N PRO A 132 -7.16 -2.30 22.72
CA PRO A 132 -8.00 -2.33 21.52
C PRO A 132 -9.50 -2.44 21.82
N GLY A 133 -10.27 -1.57 21.16
CA GLY A 133 -11.73 -1.50 21.15
C GLY A 133 -12.35 -0.87 22.40
N ILE A 134 -11.60 -0.03 23.11
CA ILE A 134 -12.19 0.92 24.05
C ILE A 134 -13.14 1.88 23.33
N SER A 135 -14.17 2.34 24.01
CA SER A 135 -15.08 3.38 23.50
C SER A 135 -15.19 4.52 24.49
N GLU A 136 -15.09 5.77 24.03
CA GLU A 136 -15.31 6.93 24.89
C GLU A 136 -16.73 6.94 25.47
N ILE A 137 -16.86 7.34 26.74
CA ILE A 137 -18.17 7.59 27.34
C ILE A 137 -18.63 9.00 26.95
N PRO A 138 -19.77 9.15 26.25
CA PRO A 138 -20.26 10.46 25.82
C PRO A 138 -20.43 11.42 27.00
N LYS A 139 -20.05 12.69 26.80
CA LYS A 139 -20.18 13.78 27.78
C LYS A 139 -19.41 13.54 29.10
N SER A 140 -18.41 12.66 29.07
CA SER A 140 -17.54 12.40 30.23
C SER A 140 -16.35 13.37 30.37
N PHE A 141 -16.14 14.25 29.37
CA PHE A 141 -14.97 15.12 29.27
C PHE A 141 -15.07 16.38 30.14
N TYR A 142 -13.98 16.71 30.84
CA TYR A 142 -13.79 17.94 31.61
C TYR A 142 -12.40 18.51 31.32
N LEU A 143 -12.33 19.80 31.05
CA LEU A 143 -11.10 20.53 30.74
C LEU A 143 -11.00 21.74 31.67
N TRP A 144 -9.80 21.97 32.19
CA TRP A 144 -9.48 23.07 33.07
C TRP A 144 -8.15 23.69 32.63
N HIS A 145 -8.07 25.02 32.67
CA HIS A 145 -6.88 25.78 32.31
C HIS A 145 -6.44 26.64 33.50
N SER A 146 -5.13 26.73 33.74
CA SER A 146 -4.61 27.65 34.73
C SER A 146 -4.64 29.08 34.19
N ALA A 147 -5.03 30.04 35.04
CA ALA A 147 -5.00 31.46 34.69
C ALA A 147 -3.62 32.10 34.93
N GLU A 148 -2.79 31.47 35.78
CA GLU A 148 -1.51 32.03 36.25
C GLU A 148 -0.31 31.34 35.59
N HIS A 149 -0.48 30.13 35.03
CA HIS A 149 0.58 29.31 34.47
C HIS A 149 0.16 28.63 33.15
N PRO A 150 1.08 28.37 32.21
CA PRO A 150 0.75 27.81 30.90
C PRO A 150 0.59 26.28 30.97
N TYR A 151 -0.46 25.79 31.63
CA TYR A 151 -0.77 24.35 31.64
C TYR A 151 -2.29 24.08 31.69
N TYR A 152 -2.66 22.89 31.21
CA TYR A 152 -4.04 22.40 31.15
C TYR A 152 -4.19 21.10 31.95
N TYR A 153 -5.38 20.88 32.53
CA TYR A 153 -5.82 19.62 33.10
C TYR A 153 -7.03 19.11 32.31
N CYS A 154 -7.01 17.86 31.86
CA CYS A 154 -8.18 17.22 31.26
C CYS A 154 -8.54 15.90 31.93
N TYR A 155 -9.82 15.58 31.90
CA TYR A 155 -10.42 14.36 32.44
C TYR A 155 -11.45 13.78 31.45
N PHE A 156 -11.48 12.46 31.27
CA PHE A 156 -12.58 11.75 30.59
C PHE A 156 -12.62 10.27 30.96
N GLU A 157 -13.68 9.57 30.55
CA GLU A 157 -13.89 8.15 30.84
C GLU A 157 -14.03 7.33 29.54
N VAL A 158 -13.50 6.11 29.56
CA VAL A 158 -13.64 5.12 28.47
C VAL A 158 -14.18 3.79 29.00
N ASN A 159 -14.98 3.09 28.19
CA ASN A 159 -15.43 1.72 28.49
C ASN A 159 -14.31 0.72 28.21
N LYS A 160 -14.21 -0.31 29.06
CA LYS A 160 -13.41 -1.50 28.79
C LYS A 160 -14.19 -2.45 27.86
N LEU A 161 -13.55 -3.05 26.85
CA LEU A 161 -14.07 -4.28 26.25
C LEU A 161 -13.86 -5.45 27.22
N ARG A 162 -14.85 -6.35 27.28
CA ARG A 162 -14.95 -7.50 28.20
C ARG A 162 -13.60 -8.10 28.63
N GLY A 163 -13.40 -8.25 29.95
CA GLY A 163 -12.20 -8.85 30.55
C GLY A 163 -12.12 -8.59 32.06
N ASN A 164 -11.17 -9.26 32.74
CA ASN A 164 -10.89 -9.08 34.17
C ASN A 164 -10.41 -7.65 34.49
N ASP A 165 -10.54 -7.24 35.76
CA ASP A 165 -10.04 -5.93 36.21
C ASP A 165 -8.52 -5.79 35.99
N LEU A 166 -8.13 -4.67 35.37
CA LEU A 166 -6.72 -4.32 35.18
C LEU A 166 -6.02 -4.21 36.52
N SER A 167 -4.89 -4.92 36.68
CA SER A 167 -4.07 -4.82 37.88
C SER A 167 -3.39 -3.44 37.97
N SER A 168 -3.01 -3.02 39.18
CA SER A 168 -2.26 -1.77 39.38
C SER A 168 -0.93 -1.76 38.61
N GLY A 169 -0.32 -2.92 38.38
CA GLY A 169 0.90 -3.06 37.58
C GLY A 169 0.64 -2.82 36.08
N GLN A 170 -0.43 -3.40 35.53
CA GLN A 170 -0.83 -3.20 34.13
C GLN A 170 -1.19 -1.74 33.85
N LEU A 171 -1.93 -1.08 34.75
CA LEU A 171 -2.26 0.33 34.61
C LEU A 171 -1.01 1.21 34.55
N ARG A 172 -0.01 0.97 35.40
CA ARG A 172 1.26 1.71 35.38
C ARG A 172 2.05 1.47 34.09
N ALA A 173 2.02 0.24 33.54
CA ALA A 173 2.68 -0.07 32.27
C ALA A 173 2.04 0.70 31.11
N ILE A 174 0.70 0.74 31.05
CA ILE A 174 -0.06 1.51 30.06
C ILE A 174 0.20 3.02 30.23
N GLU A 175 0.19 3.52 31.48
CA GLU A 175 0.51 4.92 31.81
C GLU A 175 1.90 5.32 31.25
N LYS A 176 2.91 4.45 31.43
CA LYS A 176 4.27 4.65 30.94
C LYS A 176 4.33 4.61 29.40
N ALA A 177 3.67 3.63 28.78
CA ALA A 177 3.63 3.50 27.33
C ALA A 177 2.97 4.71 26.65
N LEU A 178 1.82 5.16 27.17
CA LEU A 178 1.12 6.34 26.67
C LEU A 178 1.93 7.61 26.86
N LYS A 179 2.58 7.79 28.03
CA LYS A 179 3.45 8.93 28.27
C LYS A 179 4.60 8.99 27.25
N ASN A 180 5.25 7.86 26.98
CA ASN A 180 6.33 7.78 25.97
C ASN A 180 5.81 8.07 24.56
N GLN A 181 4.66 7.51 24.19
CA GLN A 181 4.04 7.73 22.87
C GLN A 181 3.64 9.20 22.66
N MET A 182 3.16 9.86 23.70
CA MET A 182 2.75 11.25 23.65
C MET A 182 3.91 12.24 23.71
N GLN A 183 5.00 11.89 24.39
CA GLN A 183 6.22 12.68 24.37
C GLN A 183 6.93 12.57 23.00
N SER A 184 6.74 11.46 22.29
CA SER A 184 7.33 11.21 20.96
C SER A 184 6.43 11.62 19.79
N SER A 185 5.16 11.98 20.02
CA SER A 185 4.26 12.47 18.97
C SER A 185 4.50 13.95 18.71
N SER A 186 5.32 14.29 17.71
CA SER A 186 5.30 15.62 17.10
C SER A 186 3.97 15.78 16.35
N PRO A 187 3.16 16.83 16.62
CA PRO A 187 1.77 16.89 16.15
C PRO A 187 1.64 17.17 14.65
N LEU A 188 2.73 17.37 13.91
CA LEU A 188 2.65 18.08 12.64
C LEU A 188 3.78 17.67 11.69
N THR A 189 3.54 16.65 10.86
CA THR A 189 4.33 16.40 9.65
C THR A 189 4.13 17.58 8.68
N PRO A 190 5.17 18.32 8.26
CA PRO A 190 5.11 19.17 7.09
C PRO A 190 5.08 18.25 5.87
N ALA A 191 3.92 18.17 5.22
CA ALA A 191 3.96 18.09 3.77
C ALA A 191 4.31 19.51 3.34
N VAL A 192 5.58 19.76 3.03
CA VAL A 192 6.05 20.46 1.82
C VAL A 192 7.54 20.72 1.98
N PHE A 193 8.32 19.73 1.55
CA PHE A 193 9.23 19.92 0.43
C PHE A 193 8.90 18.81 -0.56
N TRP A 194 9.24 19.00 -1.85
CA TRP A 194 8.92 18.07 -2.94
C TRP A 194 8.94 16.61 -2.46
N PRO A 195 7.81 15.88 -2.47
CA PRO A 195 7.90 14.44 -2.34
C PRO A 195 8.92 13.96 -3.39
N TYR A 196 9.79 13.04 -3.00
CA TYR A 196 10.88 12.56 -3.85
C TYR A 196 10.37 12.29 -5.28
N ASN A 197 10.80 13.13 -6.21
CA ASN A 197 10.50 13.01 -7.63
C ASN A 197 11.79 12.60 -8.33
N LYS A 198 11.83 11.37 -8.85
CA LYS A 198 13.01 10.82 -9.54
C LYS A 198 13.40 11.60 -10.78
N GLU A 199 12.43 12.14 -11.52
CA GLU A 199 12.68 12.98 -12.70
C GLU A 199 13.34 14.30 -12.29
N GLU A 200 12.83 14.93 -11.23
CA GLU A 200 13.42 16.17 -10.73
C GLU A 200 14.79 15.92 -10.09
N SER A 201 14.96 14.84 -9.32
CA SER A 201 16.29 14.42 -8.84
C SER A 201 17.27 14.20 -9.99
N HIS A 202 16.85 13.53 -11.07
CA HIS A 202 17.68 13.36 -12.26
C HIS A 202 17.98 14.70 -12.94
N ARG A 203 16.98 15.58 -13.10
CA ARG A 203 17.14 16.91 -13.70
C ARG A 203 18.11 17.76 -12.90
N GLN A 204 17.98 17.77 -11.57
CA GLN A 204 18.88 18.47 -10.66
C GLN A 204 20.30 17.91 -10.79
N ILE A 205 20.47 16.60 -10.78
CA ILE A 205 21.77 15.96 -11.02
C ILE A 205 22.35 16.38 -12.38
N GLN A 206 21.55 16.41 -13.45
CA GLN A 206 21.99 16.87 -14.78
C GLN A 206 22.41 18.34 -14.77
N ILE A 207 21.71 19.20 -14.02
CA ILE A 207 22.10 20.60 -13.83
C ILE A 207 23.46 20.65 -13.12
N LEU A 208 23.62 19.94 -12.00
CA LEU A 208 24.89 19.91 -11.25
C LEU A 208 26.05 19.39 -12.12
N ILE A 209 25.81 18.38 -12.98
CA ILE A 209 26.79 17.84 -13.93
C ILE A 209 27.17 18.87 -15.00
N ARG A 210 26.19 19.54 -15.61
CA ARG A 210 26.44 20.55 -16.66
C ARG A 210 27.28 21.72 -16.16
N GLU A 211 27.17 22.02 -14.89
CA GLU A 211 27.86 23.13 -14.25
C GLU A 211 29.29 22.78 -13.84
N MET A 212 29.64 21.49 -13.84
CA MET A 212 31.01 21.02 -13.67
C MET A 212 31.79 21.11 -14.98
N LYS A 213 32.80 21.98 -15.02
CA LYS A 213 33.60 22.33 -16.20
C LYS A 213 35.05 21.86 -16.10
N SER A 214 35.59 21.65 -14.89
CA SER A 214 37.01 21.33 -14.69
C SER A 214 37.28 20.24 -13.63
N LYS A 215 38.49 19.67 -13.64
CA LYS A 215 38.98 18.74 -12.58
C LYS A 215 39.18 19.42 -11.23
N GLN A 216 39.30 20.74 -11.23
CA GLN A 216 39.56 21.56 -10.05
C GLN A 216 38.27 22.12 -9.43
N ASP A 217 37.12 21.90 -10.07
CA ASP A 217 35.84 22.39 -9.54
C ASP A 217 35.53 21.75 -8.19
N LEU A 218 34.99 22.56 -7.28
CA LEU A 218 34.50 22.08 -6.00
C LEU A 218 33.35 21.08 -6.23
N PRO A 219 33.15 20.11 -5.32
CA PRO A 219 31.94 19.30 -5.32
C PRO A 219 30.69 20.17 -5.37
N HIS A 220 29.74 19.82 -6.24
CA HIS A 220 28.43 20.45 -6.33
C HIS A 220 27.42 19.63 -5.56
N ILE A 221 26.67 20.27 -4.66
CA ILE A 221 25.61 19.60 -3.91
C ILE A 221 24.26 20.29 -4.07
N SER A 222 23.21 19.49 -3.93
CA SER A 222 21.86 20.00 -3.65
C SER A 222 21.26 19.20 -2.50
N ILE A 223 20.78 19.88 -1.47
CA ILE A 223 20.19 19.27 -0.27
C ILE A 223 18.68 19.49 -0.30
N HIS A 224 17.91 18.41 -0.29
CA HIS A 224 16.45 18.42 -0.37
C HIS A 224 15.88 17.77 0.88
N PHE A 225 14.80 18.33 1.42
CA PHE A 225 14.06 17.67 2.51
C PHE A 225 13.14 16.60 1.93
N GLN A 226 13.15 15.40 2.49
CA GLN A 226 12.46 14.23 1.93
C GLN A 226 11.27 13.79 2.81
N GLU A 227 11.47 13.61 4.11
CA GLU A 227 10.42 13.12 5.02
C GLU A 227 10.63 13.64 6.46
N GLN A 228 9.54 13.94 7.16
CA GLN A 228 9.51 14.09 8.61
C GLN A 228 8.78 12.91 9.23
N THR A 229 9.36 12.31 10.26
CA THR A 229 8.62 11.46 11.20
C THR A 229 8.56 12.16 12.56
N SER A 230 7.91 11.54 13.54
CA SER A 230 7.82 12.11 14.88
C SER A 230 9.17 12.14 15.62
N SER A 231 10.15 11.36 15.16
CA SER A 231 11.49 11.25 15.77
C SER A 231 12.63 11.64 14.84
N SER A 232 12.43 11.71 13.53
CA SER A 232 13.50 11.96 12.57
C SER A 232 13.14 12.92 11.43
N LEU A 233 14.15 13.64 10.94
CA LEU A 233 14.12 14.40 9.70
C LEU A 233 15.01 13.71 8.67
N GLU A 234 14.51 13.51 7.46
CA GLU A 234 15.25 12.90 6.36
C GLU A 234 15.52 13.92 5.25
N PHE A 235 16.78 14.02 4.83
CA PHE A 235 17.22 14.89 3.73
C PHE A 235 17.89 14.06 2.63
N LEU A 236 17.50 14.26 1.38
CA LEU A 236 18.16 13.72 0.20
C LEU A 236 19.25 14.68 -0.28
N VAL A 237 20.47 14.16 -0.41
CA VAL A 237 21.63 14.91 -0.89
C VAL A 237 22.01 14.36 -2.26
N HIS A 238 22.02 15.22 -3.28
CA HIS A 238 22.69 14.93 -4.55
C HIS A 238 24.08 15.55 -4.50
N LEU A 239 25.11 14.76 -4.80
CA LEU A 239 26.51 15.14 -4.82
C LEU A 239 27.09 14.82 -6.19
N VAL A 240 27.68 15.82 -6.83
CA VAL A 240 28.36 15.69 -8.12
C VAL A 240 29.77 16.24 -7.96
N ARG A 241 30.80 15.41 -8.18
CA ARG A 241 32.21 15.82 -7.97
C ARG A 241 33.16 15.21 -9.01
N PRO A 242 34.33 15.82 -9.29
CA PRO A 242 35.36 15.17 -10.10
C PRO A 242 35.82 13.87 -9.43
N LYS A 243 36.14 12.84 -10.22
CA LYS A 243 36.58 11.55 -9.67
C LYS A 243 37.87 11.72 -8.87
N ALA A 244 37.78 11.52 -7.56
CA ALA A 244 38.92 11.60 -6.64
C ALA A 244 39.57 10.22 -6.43
N LYS A 245 40.87 10.21 -6.09
CA LYS A 245 41.60 8.97 -5.74
C LYS A 245 41.12 8.35 -4.42
N GLN A 246 40.53 9.15 -3.53
CA GLN A 246 40.00 8.70 -2.25
C GLN A 246 38.47 8.64 -2.28
N ALA A 247 37.94 7.56 -1.72
CA ALA A 247 36.50 7.39 -1.51
C ALA A 247 36.00 8.42 -0.49
N LEU A 248 34.74 8.83 -0.65
CA LEU A 248 34.08 9.74 0.27
C LEU A 248 33.92 9.06 1.64
N ALA A 249 34.50 9.66 2.69
CA ALA A 249 34.49 9.09 4.03
C ALA A 249 33.21 9.45 4.82
N LEU A 250 32.03 9.23 4.24
CA LEU A 250 30.73 9.52 4.89
C LEU A 250 30.54 8.75 6.20
N GLU A 251 31.26 7.65 6.39
CA GLU A 251 31.33 6.90 7.65
C GLU A 251 31.87 7.74 8.83
N LYS A 252 32.52 8.87 8.55
CA LYS A 252 32.99 9.83 9.57
C LYS A 252 31.94 10.85 9.99
N LEU A 253 30.72 10.80 9.44
CA LEU A 253 29.62 11.61 9.94
C LEU A 253 29.34 11.26 11.42
N PRO A 254 28.88 12.22 12.24
CA PRO A 254 28.50 11.95 13.62
C PRO A 254 27.49 10.80 13.73
N GLU A 255 27.55 10.01 14.80
CA GLU A 255 26.57 8.93 15.06
C GLU A 255 25.11 9.42 15.09
N SER A 256 24.89 10.72 15.35
CA SER A 256 23.57 11.36 15.29
C SER A 256 23.00 11.50 13.86
N LEU A 257 23.80 11.26 12.82
CA LEU A 257 23.41 11.30 11.41
C LEU A 257 23.51 9.89 10.81
N TYR A 258 22.35 9.29 10.56
CA TYR A 258 22.28 8.01 9.86
C TYR A 258 22.15 8.25 8.36
N PHE A 259 23.07 7.73 7.55
CA PHE A 259 23.00 7.88 6.08
C PHE A 259 22.84 6.54 5.37
N PHE A 260 22.17 6.56 4.22
CA PHE A 260 22.08 5.42 3.31
C PHE A 260 22.19 5.91 1.87
N ARG A 261 22.91 5.13 1.05
CA ARG A 261 23.23 5.49 -0.33
C ARG A 261 22.27 4.78 -1.28
N TYR A 262 21.64 5.54 -2.18
CA TYR A 262 20.71 5.01 -3.16
C TYR A 262 21.33 4.77 -4.52
N THR A 263 22.19 5.68 -4.98
CA THR A 263 22.82 5.56 -6.29
C THR A 263 24.24 6.11 -6.28
N LYS A 264 25.13 5.45 -7.03
CA LYS A 264 26.47 5.93 -7.35
C LYS A 264 26.76 5.63 -8.81
N HIS A 265 27.09 6.67 -9.58
CA HIS A 265 27.43 6.55 -10.99
C HIS A 265 28.74 7.28 -11.28
N ILE A 266 29.54 6.70 -12.18
CA ILE A 266 30.72 7.35 -12.73
C ILE A 266 30.42 7.63 -14.21
N LEU A 267 30.39 8.90 -14.57
CA LEU A 267 30.18 9.34 -15.95
C LEU A 267 31.53 9.52 -16.64
N SER A 268 31.66 8.91 -17.82
CA SER A 268 32.84 9.07 -18.68
C SER A 268 32.77 10.40 -19.43
N THR A 269 33.19 11.47 -18.77
CA THR A 269 33.43 12.79 -19.34
C THR A 269 34.94 12.99 -19.53
N PRO A 270 35.44 14.09 -20.14
CA PRO A 270 36.88 14.33 -20.36
C PRO A 270 37.73 14.23 -19.08
N PHE A 271 37.10 14.32 -17.91
CA PHE A 271 37.75 14.19 -16.62
C PHE A 271 37.12 13.23 -15.61
N SER A 272 36.15 12.41 -16.01
CA SER A 272 35.39 11.48 -15.13
C SER A 272 34.69 12.17 -13.96
N ILE A 273 33.37 12.13 -13.93
CA ILE A 273 32.53 12.73 -12.89
C ILE A 273 31.89 11.64 -12.04
N GLU A 274 31.97 11.76 -10.72
CA GLU A 274 31.23 10.93 -9.78
C GLU A 274 29.92 11.63 -9.40
N VAL A 275 28.83 10.88 -9.47
CA VAL A 275 27.48 11.30 -9.08
C VAL A 275 27.02 10.36 -7.97
N GLU A 276 26.66 10.90 -6.83
CA GLU A 276 26.12 10.15 -5.69
C GLU A 276 24.81 10.78 -5.23
N ALA A 277 23.79 9.96 -4.98
CA ALA A 277 22.58 10.38 -4.26
C ALA A 277 22.39 9.50 -3.03
N PHE A 278 22.28 10.15 -1.87
CA PHE A 278 22.14 9.49 -0.57
C PHE A 278 21.24 10.32 0.33
N SER A 279 20.52 9.66 1.23
CA SER A 279 19.73 10.37 2.23
C SER A 279 20.36 10.29 3.61
N ILE A 280 20.16 11.36 4.38
CA ILE A 280 20.65 11.52 5.74
C ILE A 280 19.45 11.75 6.66
N LYS A 281 19.35 10.89 7.67
CA LYS A 281 18.40 10.99 8.77
C LYS A 281 19.06 11.62 9.99
N MET A 282 18.37 12.57 10.60
CA MET A 282 18.77 13.23 11.83
C MET A 282 17.63 13.24 12.85
N GLN A 283 17.94 13.36 14.14
CA GLN A 283 16.92 13.42 15.20
C GLN A 283 16.14 14.74 15.14
N ALA A 284 14.82 14.64 15.03
CA ALA A 284 13.92 15.79 14.93
C ALA A 284 13.96 16.70 16.17
N GLU A 285 14.15 16.10 17.34
CA GLU A 285 14.17 16.76 18.66
C GLU A 285 15.24 17.86 18.77
N LEU A 286 16.36 17.72 18.05
CA LEU A 286 17.45 18.70 18.04
C LEU A 286 17.07 20.03 17.39
N PHE A 287 15.97 20.05 16.62
CA PHE A 287 15.54 21.18 15.80
C PHE A 287 14.14 21.69 16.19
N ASP A 288 13.57 21.21 17.30
CA ASP A 288 12.29 21.69 17.84
C ASP A 288 12.47 23.08 18.47
N VAL A 289 11.83 24.07 17.86
CA VAL A 289 11.74 25.44 18.37
C VAL A 289 10.26 25.76 18.57
N ARG A 290 9.84 25.94 19.82
CA ARG A 290 8.46 26.34 20.19
C ARG A 290 7.38 25.44 19.57
N GLU A 291 7.56 24.12 19.60
CA GLU A 291 6.60 23.13 19.10
C GLU A 291 6.52 23.05 17.55
N THR A 292 7.51 23.63 16.85
CA THR A 292 7.71 23.56 15.39
C THR A 292 9.14 23.15 15.06
N ILE A 293 9.38 22.54 13.90
CA ILE A 293 10.74 22.12 13.51
C ILE A 293 11.37 23.17 12.62
N ASN A 294 12.52 23.71 13.03
CA ASN A 294 13.28 24.64 12.21
C ASN A 294 14.09 23.89 11.14
N LEU A 295 13.47 23.65 9.97
CA LEU A 295 14.07 22.92 8.86
C LEU A 295 15.29 23.62 8.26
N LEU A 296 15.36 24.96 8.31
CA LEU A 296 16.54 25.70 7.87
C LEU A 296 17.74 25.42 8.79
N TYR A 297 17.52 25.44 10.11
CA TYR A 297 18.58 25.12 11.07
C TYR A 297 19.05 23.67 10.92
N ALA A 298 18.13 22.74 10.70
CA ALA A 298 18.43 21.34 10.35
C ALA A 298 19.28 21.22 9.08
N ARG A 299 18.89 21.91 8.00
CA ARG A 299 19.64 21.94 6.74
C ARG A 299 21.01 22.58 6.89
N ARG A 300 21.14 23.69 7.63
CA ARG A 300 22.42 24.36 7.91
C ARG A 300 23.34 23.48 8.74
N TYR A 301 22.81 22.81 9.76
CA TYR A 301 23.55 21.83 10.54
C TYR A 301 24.07 20.71 9.64
N LEU A 302 23.20 20.14 8.79
CA LEU A 302 23.58 19.12 7.82
C LEU A 302 24.66 19.60 6.86
N SER A 303 24.48 20.79 6.27
CA SER A 303 25.47 21.40 5.36
C SER A 303 26.83 21.53 6.02
N LYS A 304 26.88 21.97 7.28
CA LYS A 304 28.12 22.09 8.05
C LYS A 304 28.78 20.74 8.35
N GLN A 305 27.97 19.71 8.67
CA GLN A 305 28.49 18.35 8.88
C GLN A 305 29.01 17.73 7.57
N LEU A 306 28.32 17.99 6.46
CA LEU A 306 28.78 17.58 5.13
C LEU A 306 30.09 18.28 4.77
N GLU A 307 30.24 19.57 5.07
CA GLU A 307 31.45 20.33 4.73
C GLU A 307 32.66 19.80 5.51
N ALA A 308 32.46 19.40 6.77
CA ALA A 308 33.51 18.78 7.58
C ALA A 308 34.02 17.44 7.00
N VAL A 309 33.19 16.71 6.27
CA VAL A 309 33.53 15.38 5.72
C VAL A 309 33.95 15.44 4.24
N ILE A 310 33.25 16.25 3.45
CA ILE A 310 33.42 16.38 2.00
C ILE A 310 34.49 17.44 1.66
N GLY A 311 34.71 18.40 2.57
CA GLY A 311 35.44 19.63 2.28
C GLY A 311 34.53 20.72 1.69
N PRO A 312 35.10 21.86 1.27
CA PRO A 312 34.34 22.95 0.68
C PRO A 312 33.60 22.49 -0.57
N PHE A 313 32.32 22.84 -0.67
CA PHE A 313 31.44 22.50 -1.80
C PHE A 313 30.58 23.69 -2.21
N ARG A 314 29.95 23.60 -3.38
CA ARG A 314 28.97 24.56 -3.86
C ARG A 314 27.55 24.04 -3.59
N ASP A 315 26.81 24.76 -2.74
CA ASP A 315 25.40 24.49 -2.46
C ASP A 315 24.49 25.16 -3.50
N TYR A 316 23.96 24.37 -4.44
CA TYR A 316 23.24 24.89 -5.61
C TYR A 316 21.82 25.38 -5.32
N ASN A 317 21.17 24.83 -4.28
CA ASN A 317 19.82 25.23 -3.89
C ASN A 317 19.77 26.02 -2.57
N GLY A 318 20.86 26.11 -1.81
CA GLY A 318 20.89 26.80 -0.51
C GLY A 318 20.39 28.24 -0.52
N GLY A 319 20.83 29.05 -1.49
CA GLY A 319 20.43 30.47 -1.55
C GLY A 319 18.94 30.71 -1.83
N LEU A 320 18.26 29.77 -2.49
CA LEU A 320 16.81 29.86 -2.71
C LEU A 320 16.04 29.62 -1.41
N PHE A 321 16.45 28.60 -0.65
CA PHE A 321 15.86 28.26 0.65
C PHE A 321 16.07 29.37 1.68
N GLU A 322 17.24 30.01 1.68
CA GLU A 322 17.49 31.16 2.57
C GLU A 322 16.56 32.31 2.25
N LYS A 323 16.38 32.67 0.97
CA LYS A 323 15.43 33.71 0.56
C LYS A 323 13.98 33.36 0.91
N GLN A 324 13.59 32.09 0.79
CA GLN A 324 12.26 31.64 1.19
C GLN A 324 12.04 31.79 2.70
N GLN A 325 13.03 31.39 3.52
CA GLN A 325 12.93 31.57 4.97
C GLN A 325 12.94 33.05 5.36
N ASP A 326 13.78 33.88 4.74
CA ASP A 326 13.80 35.32 5.01
C ASP A 326 12.44 35.96 4.74
N HIS A 327 11.78 35.54 3.65
CA HIS A 327 10.43 35.98 3.34
C HIS A 327 9.40 35.47 4.36
N PHE A 328 9.49 34.21 4.78
CA PHE A 328 8.63 33.67 5.83
C PHE A 328 8.83 34.39 7.17
N GLU A 329 10.07 34.67 7.59
CA GLU A 329 10.35 35.40 8.82
C GLU A 329 9.85 36.84 8.75
N MET A 330 9.92 37.50 7.59
CA MET A 330 9.29 38.80 7.38
C MET A 330 7.77 38.74 7.59
N VAL A 331 7.10 37.75 6.98
CA VAL A 331 5.66 37.51 7.16
C VAL A 331 5.34 37.22 8.64
N ARG A 332 6.14 36.37 9.29
CA ARG A 332 5.98 36.00 10.70
C ARG A 332 6.15 37.19 11.63
N LEU A 333 7.18 38.01 11.46
CA LEU A 333 7.39 39.20 12.28
C LEU A 333 6.21 40.17 12.20
N GLN A 334 5.58 40.27 11.02
CA GLN A 334 4.46 41.19 10.80
C GLN A 334 3.10 40.64 11.23
N LEU A 335 2.88 39.32 11.13
CA LEU A 335 1.55 38.72 11.29
C LEU A 335 1.39 37.80 12.50
N SER A 336 2.47 37.31 13.11
CA SER A 336 2.42 36.35 14.22
C SER A 336 1.64 36.85 15.44
N SER A 337 1.66 38.15 15.72
CA SER A 337 0.91 38.78 16.81
C SER A 337 -0.54 39.10 16.45
N LYS A 338 -0.88 39.14 15.16
CA LYS A 338 -2.22 39.50 14.66
C LYS A 338 -3.10 38.28 14.42
N ILE A 339 -2.51 37.14 14.05
CA ILE A 339 -3.23 35.95 13.62
C ILE A 339 -3.24 34.92 14.76
N PRO A 340 -4.40 34.54 15.31
CA PRO A 340 -4.48 33.50 16.34
C PRO A 340 -3.90 32.18 15.83
N TYR A 341 -3.20 31.44 16.69
CA TYR A 341 -2.61 30.14 16.34
C TYR A 341 -1.62 30.17 15.15
N PHE A 342 -1.11 31.34 14.75
CA PHE A 342 -0.21 31.51 13.59
C PHE A 342 0.91 30.46 13.57
N GLU A 343 1.58 30.30 14.71
CA GLU A 343 2.72 29.39 14.88
C GLU A 343 2.34 27.90 14.67
N LEU A 344 1.06 27.53 14.70
CA LEU A 344 0.62 26.15 14.47
C LEU A 344 0.59 25.75 12.99
N PHE A 345 0.45 26.71 12.07
CA PHE A 345 0.14 26.39 10.67
C PHE A 345 0.79 27.29 9.64
N ALA A 346 1.22 28.50 10.00
CA ALA A 346 1.62 29.51 9.02
C ALA A 346 2.80 29.03 8.16
N GLU A 347 3.80 28.40 8.78
CA GLU A 347 4.93 27.80 8.05
C GLU A 347 4.46 26.73 7.05
N LYS A 348 3.47 25.93 7.43
CA LYS A 348 2.93 24.87 6.58
C LYS A 348 2.16 25.43 5.39
N VAL A 349 1.28 26.38 5.64
CA VAL A 349 0.51 27.04 4.58
C VAL A 349 1.46 27.78 3.66
N PHE A 350 2.48 28.43 4.22
CA PHE A 350 3.54 29.10 3.48
C PHE A 350 4.24 28.14 2.52
N TYR A 351 4.77 27.04 3.02
CA TYR A 351 5.45 26.10 2.13
C TYR A 351 4.50 25.35 1.20
N ALA A 352 3.21 25.17 1.54
CA ALA A 352 2.27 24.38 0.74
C ALA A 352 1.78 25.00 -0.57
N LEU A 353 1.96 26.30 -0.78
CA LEU A 353 1.45 26.96 -1.99
C LEU A 353 2.35 26.72 -3.19
N HIS A 354 1.78 26.20 -4.28
CA HIS A 354 2.46 25.95 -5.55
C HIS A 354 1.87 26.79 -6.69
N PRO A 355 2.71 27.33 -7.60
CA PRO A 355 4.17 27.39 -7.54
C PRO A 355 4.64 28.33 -6.43
N PHE A 356 5.76 28.03 -5.75
CA PHE A 356 6.20 28.79 -4.57
C PHE A 356 6.55 30.25 -4.92
N GLU A 357 6.97 30.50 -6.17
CA GLU A 357 7.27 31.83 -6.69
C GLU A 357 6.07 32.78 -6.54
N LYS A 358 4.87 32.22 -6.40
CA LYS A 358 3.65 32.98 -6.16
C LYS A 358 3.73 33.81 -4.88
N TRP A 359 4.39 33.34 -3.82
CA TRP A 359 4.54 34.10 -2.57
C TRP A 359 5.19 35.46 -2.78
N PHE A 360 6.20 35.53 -3.64
CA PHE A 360 6.88 36.79 -3.96
C PHE A 360 6.01 37.76 -4.78
N SER A 361 4.87 37.28 -5.32
CA SER A 361 3.89 38.12 -6.04
C SER A 361 2.70 38.54 -5.17
N LEU A 362 2.55 38.00 -3.96
CA LEU A 362 1.45 38.33 -3.06
C LEU A 362 1.79 39.56 -2.22
N ASN A 363 0.81 40.44 -2.02
CA ASN A 363 0.95 41.54 -1.08
C ASN A 363 0.69 41.04 0.36
N LEU A 364 1.21 41.74 1.36
CA LEU A 364 1.06 41.34 2.77
C LEU A 364 -0.41 41.17 3.20
N SER A 365 -1.32 41.98 2.65
CA SER A 365 -2.76 41.86 2.93
C SER A 365 -3.35 40.54 2.43
N ASP A 366 -2.91 40.06 1.25
CA ASP A 366 -3.38 38.79 0.69
C ASP A 366 -2.87 37.59 1.51
N VAL A 367 -1.64 37.71 2.03
CA VAL A 367 -1.04 36.73 2.94
C VAL A 367 -1.76 36.71 4.28
N GLU A 368 -2.07 37.89 4.85
CA GLU A 368 -2.83 38.03 6.09
C GLU A 368 -4.23 37.41 5.97
N ASP A 369 -4.94 37.72 4.89
CA ASP A 369 -6.25 37.16 4.57
C ASP A 369 -6.23 35.63 4.49
N LEU A 370 -5.27 35.07 3.74
CA LEU A 370 -5.12 33.63 3.59
C LEU A 370 -4.85 32.94 4.93
N LEU A 371 -3.92 33.48 5.73
CA LEU A 371 -3.55 32.90 7.01
C LEU A 371 -4.69 33.03 8.04
N LEU A 372 -5.49 34.10 8.02
CA LEU A 372 -6.67 34.24 8.87
C LEU A 372 -7.72 33.15 8.59
N VAL A 373 -7.93 32.78 7.32
CA VAL A 373 -8.83 31.68 6.95
C VAL A 373 -8.36 30.36 7.62
N PHE A 374 -7.08 30.04 7.55
CA PHE A 374 -6.54 28.84 8.17
C PHE A 374 -6.54 28.86 9.70
N SER A 375 -6.31 30.03 10.31
CA SER A 375 -6.47 30.22 11.76
C SER A 375 -7.87 29.85 12.24
N GLN A 376 -8.89 30.27 11.49
CA GLN A 376 -10.28 29.95 11.78
C GLN A 376 -10.60 28.46 11.58
N LEU A 377 -10.05 27.84 10.53
CA LEU A 377 -10.22 26.40 10.28
C LEU A 377 -9.60 25.54 11.38
N ILE A 378 -8.53 26.00 12.03
CA ILE A 378 -7.90 25.29 13.16
C ILE A 378 -8.76 25.40 14.42
N GLN A 379 -9.38 26.56 14.64
CA GLN A 379 -10.28 26.77 15.78
C GLN A 379 -11.55 25.93 15.67
N ASP A 380 -12.10 25.82 14.46
CA ASP A 380 -13.31 25.05 14.21
C ASP A 380 -13.27 24.32 12.86
N PRO A 381 -12.66 23.12 12.82
CA PRO A 381 -12.57 22.32 11.60
C PRO A 381 -13.93 21.79 11.10
N ARG A 382 -15.00 21.93 11.89
CA ARG A 382 -16.32 21.39 11.55
C ARG A 382 -17.24 22.42 10.93
N SER A 383 -17.08 23.71 11.24
CA SER A 383 -18.03 24.75 10.78
C SER A 383 -17.86 25.21 9.35
N CYS A 384 -16.79 24.84 8.65
CA CYS A 384 -16.48 25.44 7.35
C CYS A 384 -16.32 24.38 6.25
N THR A 385 -17.25 24.40 5.28
CA THR A 385 -17.22 23.59 4.06
C THR A 385 -16.50 24.31 2.92
N ASN A 386 -16.66 25.63 2.81
CA ASN A 386 -15.94 26.48 1.89
C ASN A 386 -15.68 27.87 2.53
N LYS A 387 -14.58 28.52 2.16
CA LYS A 387 -14.28 29.90 2.56
C LYS A 387 -13.41 30.60 1.54
N SER A 388 -13.86 31.75 1.06
CA SER A 388 -13.01 32.62 0.24
C SER A 388 -12.35 33.68 1.10
N THR A 389 -11.13 34.07 0.75
CA THR A 389 -10.47 35.21 1.38
C THR A 389 -11.27 36.49 1.11
N PRO A 390 -11.22 37.49 2.01
CA PRO A 390 -11.82 38.80 1.78
C PRO A 390 -11.40 39.44 0.44
N SER A 391 -10.13 39.28 0.05
CA SER A 391 -9.61 39.70 -1.27
C SER A 391 -10.21 38.95 -2.47
N GLY A 392 -10.87 37.81 -2.25
CA GLY A 392 -11.37 36.91 -3.30
C GLY A 392 -10.26 36.15 -4.05
N LEU A 393 -9.00 36.31 -3.64
CA LEU A 393 -7.84 35.74 -4.30
C LEU A 393 -7.72 34.23 -4.07
N PHE A 394 -8.06 33.75 -2.87
CA PHE A 394 -7.98 32.34 -2.51
C PHE A 394 -9.33 31.83 -2.05
N THR A 395 -9.61 30.57 -2.37
CA THR A 395 -10.74 29.81 -1.81
C THR A 395 -10.23 28.52 -1.21
N VAL A 396 -10.64 28.25 0.02
CA VAL A 396 -10.33 27.03 0.77
C VAL A 396 -11.60 26.19 0.89
N VAL A 397 -11.51 24.93 0.52
CA VAL A 397 -12.65 24.02 0.44
C VAL A 397 -12.33 22.74 1.20
N LYS A 398 -13.24 22.32 2.08
CA LYS A 398 -13.16 21.04 2.79
C LYS A 398 -13.69 19.94 1.88
N THR A 399 -12.86 18.97 1.50
CA THR A 399 -13.30 17.84 0.66
C THR A 399 -13.01 16.51 1.34
N GLU A 400 -13.98 15.61 1.34
CA GLU A 400 -13.77 14.19 1.68
C GLU A 400 -13.47 13.36 0.41
N ASN A 401 -13.75 13.92 -0.76
CA ASN A 401 -13.57 13.30 -2.06
C ASN A 401 -12.39 13.96 -2.80
N ARG A 402 -11.19 13.64 -2.33
CA ARG A 402 -9.92 14.15 -2.87
C ARG A 402 -9.77 13.88 -4.37
N VAL A 403 -10.29 12.75 -4.83
CA VAL A 403 -10.16 12.27 -6.21
C VAL A 403 -10.93 13.18 -7.17
N ASP A 404 -12.18 13.53 -6.84
CA ASP A 404 -13.00 14.39 -7.70
C ASP A 404 -12.52 15.84 -7.74
N PHE A 405 -11.99 16.35 -6.63
CA PHE A 405 -11.35 17.68 -6.63
C PHE A 405 -10.11 17.71 -7.53
N LEU A 406 -9.27 16.67 -7.47
CA LEU A 406 -8.09 16.54 -8.34
C LEU A 406 -8.48 16.43 -9.82
N ARG A 407 -9.54 15.67 -10.15
CA ARG A 407 -10.10 15.59 -11.53
C ARG A 407 -10.52 16.96 -12.06
N PHE A 408 -11.08 17.80 -11.21
CA PHE A 408 -11.51 19.14 -11.55
C PHE A 408 -10.31 20.09 -11.73
N ALA A 409 -9.38 20.11 -10.78
CA ALA A 409 -8.21 20.99 -10.82
C ALA A 409 -7.34 20.74 -12.06
N GLN A 410 -7.20 19.47 -12.49
CA GLN A 410 -6.42 19.10 -13.66
C GLN A 410 -7.01 19.64 -14.97
N LYS A 411 -8.34 19.57 -15.15
CA LYS A 411 -9.01 20.17 -16.31
C LYS A 411 -8.80 21.68 -16.41
N GLN A 412 -8.65 22.35 -15.27
CA GLN A 412 -8.47 23.81 -15.22
C GLN A 412 -7.01 24.27 -15.30
N THR A 413 -6.06 23.38 -15.04
CA THR A 413 -4.63 23.66 -15.26
C THR A 413 -4.31 23.61 -16.76
N ASP A 414 -4.94 22.70 -17.51
CA ASP A 414 -4.84 22.66 -18.98
C ASP A 414 -5.44 23.91 -19.66
N THR A 415 -6.36 24.62 -18.99
CA THR A 415 -6.97 25.87 -19.47
C THR A 415 -6.30 27.15 -18.94
N ASN A 416 -5.24 27.04 -18.12
CA ASN A 416 -4.56 28.16 -17.44
C ASN A 416 -5.47 29.01 -16.51
N GLU A 417 -6.58 28.45 -16.02
CA GLU A 417 -7.53 29.20 -15.20
C GLU A 417 -7.21 29.19 -13.70
N LEU A 418 -6.26 28.33 -13.30
CA LEU A 418 -5.77 28.18 -11.93
C LEU A 418 -4.34 28.74 -11.81
N SER A 419 -4.13 29.66 -10.87
CA SER A 419 -2.87 30.40 -10.70
C SER A 419 -2.00 29.91 -9.53
N ALA A 420 -2.61 29.35 -8.48
CA ALA A 420 -1.92 28.70 -7.39
C ALA A 420 -2.82 27.68 -6.68
N TYR A 421 -2.24 26.62 -6.10
CA TYR A 421 -2.98 25.67 -5.26
C TYR A 421 -2.12 25.13 -4.10
N ALA A 422 -2.79 24.64 -3.05
CA ALA A 422 -2.19 23.97 -1.90
C ALA A 422 -3.14 22.90 -1.35
N GLN A 423 -2.59 21.74 -0.97
CA GLN A 423 -3.34 20.68 -0.28
C GLN A 423 -2.92 20.62 1.20
N LEU A 424 -3.89 20.70 2.10
CA LEU A 424 -3.63 20.79 3.54
C LEU A 424 -4.55 19.82 4.29
N THR A 425 -4.08 19.27 5.41
CA THR A 425 -4.88 18.42 6.29
C THR A 425 -4.89 19.02 7.68
N ILE A 426 -6.07 19.27 8.22
CA ILE A 426 -6.29 19.88 9.55
C ILE A 426 -7.20 18.93 10.35
N GLY A 427 -6.65 18.30 11.39
CA GLY A 427 -7.35 17.23 12.11
C GLY A 427 -7.57 16.01 11.22
N ASN A 428 -8.81 15.49 11.18
CA ASN A 428 -9.22 14.39 10.26
C ASN A 428 -9.88 14.94 8.98
N HIS A 429 -9.64 16.20 8.61
CA HIS A 429 -10.30 16.86 7.49
C HIS A 429 -9.27 17.36 6.47
N HIS A 430 -9.57 17.12 5.19
CA HIS A 430 -8.73 17.56 4.08
C HIS A 430 -9.28 18.85 3.49
N TYR A 431 -8.38 19.78 3.22
CA TYR A 431 -8.66 21.10 2.70
C TYR A 431 -7.83 21.34 1.44
N GLU A 432 -8.48 21.87 0.44
CA GLU A 432 -7.85 22.26 -0.83
C GLU A 432 -7.97 23.79 -0.93
N CYS A 433 -6.84 24.46 -1.11
CA CYS A 433 -6.74 25.89 -1.28
C CYS A 433 -6.32 26.19 -2.72
N PHE A 434 -6.96 27.15 -3.38
CA PHE A 434 -6.61 27.51 -4.75
C PHE A 434 -6.94 28.98 -5.04
N SER A 435 -6.29 29.50 -6.09
CA SER A 435 -6.46 30.87 -6.59
C SER A 435 -6.72 30.87 -8.08
N GLY A 436 -7.80 31.50 -8.56
CA GLY A 436 -8.16 31.55 -9.98
C GLY A 436 -9.60 32.02 -10.26
N LYS A 437 -9.98 32.11 -11.54
CA LYS A 437 -11.27 32.69 -12.00
C LYS A 437 -12.51 31.80 -11.80
N PHE A 438 -12.39 30.70 -11.06
CA PHE A 438 -13.37 29.61 -11.09
C PHE A 438 -14.23 29.45 -9.83
N THR A 439 -14.16 30.41 -8.89
CA THR A 439 -14.82 30.38 -7.57
C THR A 439 -16.34 30.12 -7.58
N LYS A 440 -17.05 30.46 -8.67
CA LYS A 440 -18.51 30.26 -8.79
C LYS A 440 -18.94 28.83 -9.15
N GLN A 441 -18.07 27.97 -9.68
CA GLN A 441 -18.45 26.61 -10.11
C GLN A 441 -18.14 25.54 -9.06
N ILE A 442 -17.58 25.91 -7.91
CA ILE A 442 -17.16 25.00 -6.84
C ILE A 442 -18.31 24.54 -5.94
N ASP A 443 -19.33 25.38 -5.76
CA ASP A 443 -20.49 25.03 -4.94
C ASP A 443 -21.30 23.86 -5.53
N SER A 444 -21.33 23.72 -6.86
CA SER A 444 -21.96 22.59 -7.54
C SER A 444 -21.12 21.30 -7.48
N LEU A 445 -19.80 21.40 -7.35
CA LEU A 445 -18.88 20.27 -7.20
C LEU A 445 -18.91 19.68 -5.79
N MET A 446 -19.11 20.53 -4.78
CA MET A 446 -19.21 20.13 -3.36
C MET A 446 -20.45 19.28 -3.03
N HIS A 447 -21.43 19.24 -3.93
CA HIS A 447 -22.71 18.57 -3.74
C HIS A 447 -23.00 17.52 -4.81
N CYS A 448 -21.99 17.00 -5.53
CA CYS A 448 -22.23 15.93 -6.49
C CYS A 448 -22.41 14.61 -5.73
N PRO A 449 -23.63 14.05 -5.57
CA PRO A 449 -23.76 12.73 -4.98
C PRO A 449 -23.05 11.74 -5.91
N VAL A 450 -22.20 10.88 -5.34
CA VAL A 450 -21.78 9.66 -6.03
C VAL A 450 -23.06 8.90 -6.29
N ASN A 451 -23.53 8.95 -7.53
CA ASN A 451 -24.75 8.28 -7.91
C ASN A 451 -24.45 6.78 -7.79
N GLU A 452 -24.99 6.10 -6.75
CA GLU A 452 -24.75 4.66 -6.49
C GLU A 452 -25.00 3.78 -7.74
N LYS A 453 -25.75 4.31 -8.71
CA LYS A 453 -25.98 3.70 -10.02
C LYS A 453 -24.70 3.47 -10.85
N ASN A 454 -23.61 4.20 -10.60
CA ASN A 454 -22.35 4.12 -11.37
C ASN A 454 -21.20 3.34 -10.70
N ALA A 455 -21.49 2.58 -9.64
CA ALA A 455 -20.52 1.71 -8.96
C ALA A 455 -20.64 0.24 -9.40
N LEU A 456 -19.50 -0.40 -9.70
CA LEU A 456 -19.38 -1.84 -9.92
C LEU A 456 -19.25 -2.57 -8.57
N LYS A 457 -20.08 -3.58 -8.32
CA LYS A 457 -20.13 -4.31 -7.05
C LYS A 457 -19.65 -5.74 -7.23
N LEU A 458 -18.52 -6.06 -6.61
CA LEU A 458 -17.86 -7.36 -6.66
C LEU A 458 -17.79 -7.98 -5.26
N ILE A 459 -17.80 -9.31 -5.20
CA ILE A 459 -17.53 -10.05 -3.96
C ILE A 459 -16.37 -11.00 -4.19
N PHE A 460 -15.37 -10.96 -3.31
CA PHE A 460 -14.38 -12.03 -3.21
C PHE A 460 -14.73 -12.99 -2.09
N GLN A 461 -14.79 -14.28 -2.43
CA GLN A 461 -15.12 -15.33 -1.48
C GLN A 461 -14.01 -15.55 -0.46
N GLU A 462 -12.77 -15.74 -0.94
CA GLU A 462 -11.61 -16.14 -0.14
C GLU A 462 -10.95 -14.98 0.64
N GLY A 463 -11.72 -13.97 1.06
CA GLY A 463 -11.25 -12.86 1.89
C GLY A 463 -10.28 -11.87 1.22
N LEU A 464 -9.43 -11.24 2.04
CA LEU A 464 -8.46 -10.22 1.63
C LEU A 464 -7.40 -10.80 0.68
N PRO A 465 -7.06 -10.10 -0.42
CA PRO A 465 -5.94 -10.49 -1.26
C PRO A 465 -4.63 -10.51 -0.46
N PRO A 466 -3.68 -11.42 -0.76
CA PRO A 466 -2.41 -11.53 -0.04
C PRO A 466 -1.55 -10.25 -0.09
N SER A 467 -1.63 -9.48 -1.18
CA SER A 467 -1.01 -8.16 -1.32
C SER A 467 -1.57 -7.45 -2.55
N LEU A 468 -1.61 -6.10 -2.52
CA LEU A 468 -1.87 -5.29 -3.71
C LEU A 468 -0.61 -5.06 -4.55
N ASN A 469 0.55 -5.49 -4.08
CA ASN A 469 1.77 -5.39 -4.85
C ASN A 469 1.86 -6.51 -5.90
N PRO A 470 1.90 -6.17 -7.21
CA PRO A 470 1.90 -7.15 -8.27
C PRO A 470 3.09 -8.12 -8.25
N HIS A 471 4.23 -7.77 -7.66
CA HIS A 471 5.40 -8.65 -7.59
C HIS A 471 5.23 -9.79 -6.56
N TYR A 472 4.27 -9.67 -5.64
CA TYR A 472 3.99 -10.68 -4.60
C TYR A 472 2.67 -11.41 -4.80
N SER A 473 1.76 -10.84 -5.60
CA SER A 473 0.40 -11.34 -5.74
C SER A 473 0.03 -11.82 -7.15
N ALA A 474 0.98 -11.83 -8.10
CA ALA A 474 0.74 -12.25 -9.48
C ALA A 474 0.20 -13.68 -9.66
N GLY A 475 0.38 -14.56 -8.66
CA GLY A 475 -0.14 -15.93 -8.68
C GLY A 475 -1.63 -16.06 -8.35
N ASP A 476 -2.23 -15.05 -7.70
CA ASP A 476 -3.65 -15.06 -7.31
C ASP A 476 -4.50 -14.33 -8.38
N MET A 477 -5.60 -14.96 -8.82
CA MET A 477 -6.45 -14.37 -9.87
C MET A 477 -7.23 -13.15 -9.45
N ARG A 478 -7.65 -13.09 -8.19
CA ARG A 478 -8.31 -11.92 -7.63
C ARG A 478 -7.33 -10.75 -7.61
N CYS A 479 -6.07 -11.03 -7.28
CA CYS A 479 -5.00 -10.05 -7.35
C CYS A 479 -4.67 -9.66 -8.79
N ARG A 480 -4.67 -10.58 -9.76
CA ARG A 480 -4.51 -10.20 -11.17
C ARG A 480 -5.60 -9.25 -11.64
N LEU A 481 -6.85 -9.51 -11.25
CA LEU A 481 -7.98 -8.62 -11.53
C LEU A 481 -7.76 -7.22 -10.92
N LEU A 482 -7.44 -7.14 -9.62
CA LEU A 482 -7.17 -5.88 -8.93
C LEU A 482 -5.95 -5.15 -9.51
N ASN A 483 -4.85 -5.86 -9.79
CA ASN A 483 -3.62 -5.27 -10.29
C ASN A 483 -3.81 -4.68 -11.70
N LYS A 484 -4.65 -5.29 -12.56
CA LYS A 484 -5.02 -4.72 -13.86
C LYS A 484 -5.93 -3.48 -13.74
N MET A 485 -6.60 -3.28 -12.60
CA MET A 485 -7.32 -2.03 -12.30
C MET A 485 -6.37 -0.95 -11.74
N LEU A 486 -5.42 -1.35 -10.90
CA LEU A 486 -4.56 -0.43 -10.13
C LEU A 486 -3.29 -0.02 -10.87
N PHE A 487 -2.80 -0.84 -11.80
CA PHE A 487 -1.54 -0.63 -12.47
C PHE A 487 -1.65 -0.89 -13.97
N GLU A 488 -0.71 -0.32 -14.72
CA GLU A 488 -0.53 -0.59 -16.14
C GLU A 488 0.94 -0.81 -16.47
N GLY A 489 1.25 -1.87 -17.21
CA GLY A 489 2.59 -2.22 -17.67
C GLY A 489 3.00 -1.51 -18.97
N LEU A 490 4.17 -1.88 -19.52
CA LEU A 490 4.60 -1.39 -20.84
C LEU A 490 3.65 -1.85 -21.96
N THR A 491 3.14 -3.08 -21.83
CA THR A 491 2.16 -3.70 -22.71
C THR A 491 0.96 -4.17 -21.89
N ARG A 492 -0.14 -4.51 -22.57
CA ARG A 492 -1.32 -5.16 -22.01
C ARG A 492 -1.88 -6.18 -23.01
N LEU A 493 -2.82 -7.01 -22.60
CA LEU A 493 -3.51 -7.93 -23.52
C LEU A 493 -4.74 -7.26 -24.11
N ASN A 494 -4.93 -7.39 -25.42
CA ASN A 494 -6.17 -6.99 -26.08
C ASN A 494 -7.26 -8.07 -25.91
N HIS A 495 -8.45 -7.82 -26.47
CA HIS A 495 -9.60 -8.73 -26.41
C HIS A 495 -9.34 -10.10 -27.06
N GLU A 496 -8.39 -10.20 -27.99
CA GLU A 496 -7.94 -11.45 -28.60
C GLU A 496 -6.86 -12.17 -27.76
N GLY A 497 -6.40 -11.57 -26.67
CA GLY A 497 -5.30 -12.09 -25.86
C GLY A 497 -3.91 -11.82 -26.41
N LYS A 498 -3.77 -10.93 -27.40
CA LYS A 498 -2.48 -10.56 -27.97
C LYS A 498 -1.90 -9.34 -27.23
N PRO A 499 -0.58 -9.29 -27.03
CA PRO A 499 0.06 -8.12 -26.44
C PRO A 499 -0.07 -6.88 -27.34
N GLU A 500 -0.50 -5.77 -26.77
CA GLU A 500 -0.50 -4.44 -27.38
C GLU A 500 0.19 -3.42 -26.48
N LEU A 501 0.57 -2.27 -27.04
CA LEU A 501 1.26 -1.21 -26.31
C LEU A 501 0.34 -0.47 -25.35
N ALA A 502 0.74 -0.40 -24.08
CA ALA A 502 0.00 0.23 -22.99
C ALA A 502 0.76 1.46 -22.46
N GLY A 503 1.50 1.35 -21.36
CA GLY A 503 2.36 2.42 -20.84
C GLY A 503 3.48 2.84 -21.80
N ALA A 504 3.86 1.99 -22.77
CA ALA A 504 4.72 2.36 -23.89
C ALA A 504 3.90 2.90 -25.08
N LYS A 505 4.45 3.88 -25.81
CA LYS A 505 3.88 4.38 -27.07
C LYS A 505 4.44 3.67 -28.31
N SER A 506 5.67 3.17 -28.22
CA SER A 506 6.38 2.48 -29.29
C SER A 506 7.57 1.71 -28.73
N TYR A 507 8.10 0.75 -29.49
CA TYR A 507 9.38 0.12 -29.21
C TYR A 507 10.16 -0.17 -30.48
N HIS A 508 11.48 -0.29 -30.34
CA HIS A 508 12.38 -0.79 -31.37
C HIS A 508 13.00 -2.11 -30.91
N LEU A 509 13.00 -3.13 -31.77
CA LEU A 509 13.66 -4.42 -31.55
C LEU A 509 14.91 -4.49 -32.41
N SER A 510 16.06 -4.85 -31.82
CA SER A 510 17.31 -5.05 -32.55
C SER A 510 17.25 -6.23 -33.52
N ASP A 511 18.16 -6.25 -34.51
CA ASP A 511 18.24 -7.30 -35.54
C ASP A 511 18.46 -8.71 -34.95
N ASP A 512 19.20 -8.80 -33.85
CA ASP A 512 19.43 -10.04 -33.10
C ASP A 512 18.24 -10.47 -32.22
N LYS A 513 17.16 -9.67 -32.19
CA LYS A 513 15.94 -9.87 -31.41
C LYS A 513 16.16 -9.99 -29.90
N ARG A 514 17.25 -9.41 -29.37
CA ARG A 514 17.60 -9.47 -27.94
C ARG A 514 17.44 -8.14 -27.21
N THR A 515 17.42 -7.01 -27.92
CA THR A 515 17.35 -5.69 -27.30
C THR A 515 16.06 -4.98 -27.67
N TYR A 516 15.23 -4.70 -26.67
CA TYR A 516 14.03 -3.89 -26.79
C TYR A 516 14.30 -2.48 -26.27
N THR A 517 13.98 -1.45 -27.06
CA THR A 517 14.02 -0.05 -26.62
C THR A 517 12.61 0.52 -26.64
N PHE A 518 12.01 0.69 -25.47
CA PHE A 518 10.66 1.22 -25.28
C PHE A 518 10.69 2.73 -25.09
N HIS A 519 9.78 3.43 -25.76
CA HIS A 519 9.47 4.82 -25.49
C HIS A 519 8.14 4.90 -24.74
N LEU A 520 8.12 5.61 -23.61
CA LEU A 520 6.96 5.69 -22.73
C LEU A 520 5.94 6.72 -23.20
N ARG A 521 4.68 6.51 -22.80
CA ARG A 521 3.62 7.51 -22.88
C ARG A 521 3.81 8.54 -21.77
N LYS A 522 3.24 9.74 -21.99
CA LYS A 522 3.03 10.68 -20.90
C LYS A 522 1.91 10.12 -20.03
N ALA A 523 2.27 9.63 -18.85
CA ALA A 523 1.35 9.10 -17.86
C ALA A 523 1.78 9.59 -16.48
N SER A 524 0.82 9.63 -15.55
CA SER A 524 1.06 10.01 -14.16
C SER A 524 0.55 8.95 -13.20
N TRP A 525 1.26 8.82 -12.09
CA TRP A 525 0.84 8.11 -10.90
C TRP A 525 -0.34 8.83 -10.23
N SER A 526 -1.06 8.12 -9.37
CA SER A 526 -2.23 8.66 -8.67
C SER A 526 -1.93 9.82 -7.69
N ASN A 527 -0.66 10.09 -7.39
CA ASN A 527 -0.20 11.29 -6.67
C ASN A 527 0.11 12.48 -7.59
N GLY A 528 -0.03 12.35 -8.91
CA GLY A 528 0.30 13.36 -9.91
C GLY A 528 1.72 13.28 -10.47
N GLU A 529 2.62 12.52 -9.85
CA GLU A 529 3.99 12.34 -10.33
C GLU A 529 4.02 11.61 -11.67
N LYS A 530 4.99 11.91 -12.53
CA LYS A 530 5.09 11.26 -13.84
C LYS A 530 5.56 9.81 -13.70
N VAL A 531 5.01 8.92 -14.52
CA VAL A 531 5.53 7.56 -14.69
C VAL A 531 6.77 7.61 -15.57
N THR A 532 7.88 7.06 -15.10
CA THR A 532 9.17 7.12 -15.80
C THR A 532 9.78 5.74 -16.01
N ALA A 533 10.78 5.65 -16.90
CA ALA A 533 11.57 4.45 -17.12
C ALA A 533 12.30 3.96 -15.85
N PHE A 534 12.57 4.86 -14.91
CA PHE A 534 13.13 4.50 -13.60
C PHE A 534 12.16 3.66 -12.77
N ASP A 535 10.86 3.89 -12.87
CA ASP A 535 9.88 3.13 -12.08
C ASP A 535 9.90 1.66 -12.47
N TYR A 536 9.93 1.34 -13.77
CA TYR A 536 10.08 -0.03 -14.27
C TYR A 536 11.42 -0.64 -13.86
N ALA A 537 12.52 0.09 -14.10
CA ALA A 537 13.86 -0.42 -13.85
C ALA A 537 14.10 -0.71 -12.37
N ASP A 538 13.68 0.19 -11.48
CA ASP A 538 13.85 0.06 -10.04
C ASP A 538 12.94 -1.02 -9.48
N SER A 539 11.70 -1.12 -9.95
CA SER A 539 10.77 -2.18 -9.54
C SER A 539 11.37 -3.55 -9.80
N TRP A 540 11.83 -3.80 -11.03
CA TRP A 540 12.39 -5.10 -11.39
C TRP A 540 13.73 -5.38 -10.70
N LYS A 541 14.59 -4.36 -10.52
CA LYS A 541 15.84 -4.53 -9.76
C LYS A 541 15.59 -4.79 -8.29
N TRP A 542 14.60 -4.14 -7.69
CA TRP A 542 14.19 -4.36 -6.31
C TRP A 542 13.63 -5.78 -6.12
N THR A 543 12.76 -6.23 -7.04
CA THR A 543 12.27 -7.62 -7.09
C THR A 543 13.43 -8.62 -7.17
N LEU A 544 14.47 -8.35 -7.98
CA LEU A 544 15.66 -9.18 -8.03
C LEU A 544 16.48 -9.16 -6.73
N GLN A 545 16.43 -8.10 -5.93
CA GLN A 545 17.13 -8.04 -4.65
C GLN A 545 16.33 -8.70 -3.52
N ASP A 546 15.01 -8.63 -3.58
CA ASP A 546 14.14 -9.23 -2.59
C ASP A 546 14.07 -10.76 -2.71
N ALA A 547 14.05 -11.46 -1.58
CA ALA A 547 13.98 -12.92 -1.53
C ALA A 547 12.55 -13.46 -1.56
N VAL A 548 11.54 -12.61 -1.35
CA VAL A 548 10.14 -13.03 -1.17
C VAL A 548 9.30 -12.96 -2.46
N SER A 549 9.73 -12.17 -3.45
CA SER A 549 9.05 -12.04 -4.75
C SER A 549 9.30 -13.25 -5.68
N HIS A 550 8.74 -13.27 -6.90
CA HIS A 550 9.00 -14.27 -7.97
C HIS A 550 10.15 -13.85 -8.94
N PRO A 551 11.41 -13.64 -8.51
CA PRO A 551 12.45 -13.06 -9.37
C PRO A 551 12.79 -13.92 -10.60
N GLU A 552 12.46 -15.21 -10.59
CA GLU A 552 12.62 -16.14 -11.72
C GLU A 552 11.87 -15.70 -12.97
N LEU A 553 10.78 -14.93 -12.83
CA LEU A 553 10.04 -14.37 -13.96
C LEU A 553 10.88 -13.34 -14.74
N LEU A 554 11.88 -12.71 -14.11
CA LEU A 554 12.80 -11.77 -14.74
C LEU A 554 14.01 -12.45 -15.39
N PHE A 555 14.17 -13.77 -15.32
CA PHE A 555 15.39 -14.46 -15.80
C PHE A 555 15.55 -14.47 -17.32
N SER A 556 14.53 -14.05 -18.07
CA SER A 556 14.65 -13.75 -19.50
C SER A 556 15.55 -12.52 -19.75
N ILE A 557 15.64 -11.61 -18.78
CA ILE A 557 16.49 -10.41 -18.85
C ILE A 557 17.94 -10.82 -18.60
N LYS A 558 18.84 -10.30 -19.44
CA LYS A 558 20.27 -10.61 -19.39
C LYS A 558 20.84 -10.42 -17.99
N ASN A 559 21.63 -11.39 -17.53
CA ASN A 559 22.28 -11.42 -16.21
C ASN A 559 21.34 -11.42 -14.99
N ALA A 560 20.01 -11.39 -15.12
CA ALA A 560 19.09 -11.39 -13.97
C ALA A 560 19.25 -12.63 -13.09
N LYS A 561 19.37 -13.82 -13.70
CA LYS A 561 19.66 -15.08 -12.99
C LYS A 561 21.04 -15.05 -12.31
N ARG A 562 22.07 -14.58 -13.03
CA ARG A 562 23.44 -14.48 -12.51
C ARG A 562 23.52 -13.56 -11.29
N PHE A 563 22.74 -12.47 -11.28
CA PHE A 563 22.66 -11.58 -10.14
C PHE A 563 22.06 -12.29 -8.91
N ARG A 564 20.95 -13.03 -9.09
CA ARG A 564 20.35 -13.83 -8.01
C ARG A 564 21.29 -14.89 -7.46
N GLU A 565 22.10 -15.49 -8.32
CA GLU A 565 23.15 -16.45 -7.96
C GLU A 565 24.41 -15.77 -7.37
N LYS A 566 24.39 -14.45 -7.16
CA LYS A 566 25.50 -13.63 -6.67
C LYS A 566 26.77 -13.70 -7.53
N LYS A 567 26.61 -13.96 -8.84
CA LYS A 567 27.70 -14.08 -9.83
C LYS A 567 27.96 -12.79 -10.62
N CYS A 568 27.14 -11.76 -10.44
CA CYS A 568 27.33 -10.44 -11.04
C CYS A 568 26.72 -9.34 -10.18
N PHE A 569 27.03 -8.08 -10.49
CA PHE A 569 26.43 -6.91 -9.83
C PHE A 569 25.08 -6.52 -10.47
N ILE A 570 24.22 -5.80 -9.73
CA ILE A 570 22.87 -5.42 -10.19
C ILE A 570 22.93 -4.49 -11.41
N GLU A 571 23.99 -3.69 -11.55
CA GLU A 571 24.21 -2.78 -12.66
C GLU A 571 24.48 -3.52 -13.97
N GLN A 572 24.85 -4.80 -13.91
CA GLN A 572 25.07 -5.65 -15.08
C GLN A 572 23.79 -6.33 -15.57
N VAL A 573 22.68 -6.23 -14.82
CA VAL A 573 21.36 -6.72 -15.27
C VAL A 573 20.90 -5.87 -16.44
N GLY A 574 20.38 -6.52 -17.50
CA GLY A 574 20.00 -5.94 -18.78
C GLY A 574 18.79 -5.00 -18.75
N VAL A 575 18.69 -4.11 -17.76
CA VAL A 575 17.65 -3.07 -17.66
C VAL A 575 18.33 -1.72 -17.50
N ARG A 576 18.27 -0.92 -18.57
CA ARG A 576 18.95 0.37 -18.67
C ARG A 576 17.96 1.49 -18.95
N VAL A 577 17.99 2.49 -18.08
CA VAL A 577 17.27 3.75 -18.31
C VAL A 577 18.16 4.65 -19.17
N ILE A 578 17.72 4.96 -20.39
CA ILE A 578 18.44 5.88 -21.28
C ILE A 578 18.12 7.33 -20.88
N ASN A 579 16.85 7.60 -20.60
CA ASN A 579 16.32 8.86 -20.08
C ASN A 579 14.94 8.57 -19.42
N PRO A 580 14.29 9.54 -18.74
CA PRO A 580 13.02 9.30 -18.05
C PRO A 580 11.90 8.70 -18.91
N GLU A 581 11.92 8.88 -20.24
CA GLU A 581 10.90 8.40 -21.16
C GLU A 581 11.35 7.20 -22.01
N THR A 582 12.59 6.71 -21.83
CA THR A 582 13.17 5.66 -22.69
C THR A 582 13.83 4.56 -21.84
N LEU A 583 13.26 3.36 -21.91
CA LEU A 583 13.75 2.16 -21.23
C LEU A 583 14.30 1.17 -22.25
N GLN A 584 15.54 0.74 -22.06
CA GLN A 584 16.15 -0.32 -22.84
C GLN A 584 16.26 -1.60 -22.01
N ILE A 585 15.86 -2.72 -22.61
CA ILE A 585 15.90 -4.04 -21.99
C ILE A 585 16.66 -4.99 -22.92
N GLU A 586 17.69 -5.64 -22.38
CA GLU A 586 18.49 -6.66 -23.07
C GLU A 586 18.15 -8.04 -22.49
N LEU A 587 17.85 -8.99 -23.37
CA LEU A 587 17.49 -10.36 -23.03
C LEU A 587 18.72 -11.28 -23.08
N GLU A 588 18.68 -12.37 -22.30
CA GLU A 588 19.73 -13.40 -22.33
C GLU A 588 19.75 -14.13 -23.69
N GLU A 589 18.56 -14.41 -24.23
CA GLU A 589 18.30 -15.00 -25.54
C GLU A 589 17.09 -14.32 -26.19
N SER A 590 16.90 -14.49 -27.50
CA SER A 590 15.70 -13.96 -28.18
C SER A 590 14.44 -14.62 -27.64
N ASP A 591 13.44 -13.83 -27.24
CA ASP A 591 12.21 -14.33 -26.63
C ASP A 591 10.99 -13.74 -27.35
N SER A 592 10.36 -14.54 -28.22
CA SER A 592 9.16 -14.13 -28.96
C SER A 592 7.96 -13.82 -28.07
N GLU A 593 7.97 -14.26 -26.81
CA GLU A 593 6.89 -14.08 -25.84
C GLU A 593 7.17 -12.91 -24.89
N PHE A 594 8.26 -12.17 -25.06
CA PHE A 594 8.66 -11.14 -24.11
C PHE A 594 7.60 -10.04 -23.94
N LEU A 595 6.96 -9.58 -25.03
CA LEU A 595 5.88 -8.59 -24.95
C LEU A 595 4.65 -9.10 -24.18
N TYR A 596 4.38 -10.40 -24.24
CA TYR A 596 3.33 -11.03 -23.46
C TYR A 596 3.71 -11.11 -21.98
N LYS A 597 4.97 -11.42 -21.66
CA LYS A 597 5.46 -11.38 -20.26
C LYS A 597 5.27 -9.98 -19.68
N LEU A 598 5.62 -8.93 -20.44
CA LEU A 598 5.46 -7.54 -20.03
C LEU A 598 4.00 -7.09 -19.80
N SER A 599 3.00 -7.82 -20.32
CA SER A 599 1.58 -7.53 -20.04
C SER A 599 1.08 -8.16 -18.76
N GLN A 600 1.86 -9.04 -18.13
CA GLN A 600 1.50 -9.69 -16.89
C GLN A 600 1.69 -8.75 -15.70
N PRO A 601 0.79 -8.79 -14.69
CA PRO A 601 0.88 -7.89 -13.53
C PRO A 601 2.25 -7.84 -12.89
N PHE A 602 2.95 -8.98 -12.80
CA PHE A 602 4.29 -9.05 -12.24
C PHE A 602 5.30 -8.06 -12.85
N PHE A 603 5.13 -7.65 -14.10
CA PHE A 603 6.02 -6.70 -14.79
C PHE A 603 5.56 -5.24 -14.69
N PHE A 604 4.45 -4.97 -14.01
CA PHE A 604 3.95 -3.62 -13.80
C PHE A 604 4.90 -2.82 -12.89
N PRO A 605 5.03 -1.51 -13.11
CA PRO A 605 5.92 -0.67 -12.31
C PRO A 605 5.30 -0.39 -10.94
N LEU A 606 6.15 0.01 -10.00
CA LEU A 606 5.79 0.56 -8.70
C LEU A 606 6.36 1.97 -8.54
N PHE A 607 5.61 2.82 -7.85
CA PHE A 607 6.15 4.08 -7.34
C PHE A 607 7.02 3.80 -6.11
N GLY A 608 8.33 3.69 -6.33
CA GLY A 608 9.29 3.31 -5.29
C GLY A 608 9.21 1.83 -4.90
N ASN A 609 9.87 1.46 -3.81
CA ASN A 609 10.08 0.06 -3.41
C ASN A 609 9.23 -0.28 -2.17
N SER A 610 7.90 -0.27 -2.31
CA SER A 610 6.97 -0.54 -1.20
C SER A 610 6.35 -1.93 -1.30
N ARG A 611 6.36 -2.68 -0.20
CA ARG A 611 5.66 -3.97 -0.10
C ARG A 611 4.15 -3.83 -0.25
N GLU A 612 3.58 -2.72 0.22
CA GLU A 612 2.18 -2.36 -0.03
C GLU A 612 2.12 -1.01 -0.76
N PRO A 613 1.75 -0.99 -2.05
CA PRO A 613 1.76 0.22 -2.85
C PRO A 613 0.66 1.19 -2.40
N LYS A 614 1.00 2.47 -2.39
CA LYS A 614 0.06 3.57 -2.11
C LYS A 614 -0.35 4.33 -3.38
N TRP A 615 0.46 4.22 -4.43
CA TRP A 615 0.32 4.98 -5.67
C TRP A 615 0.19 4.04 -6.85
N PHE A 616 -0.67 4.44 -7.79
CA PHE A 616 -1.25 3.59 -8.81
C PHE A 616 -1.15 4.30 -10.16
N ASN A 617 -0.76 3.58 -11.23
CA ASN A 617 -0.69 4.13 -12.58
C ASN A 617 -1.76 3.54 -13.53
N GLY A 618 -2.66 2.70 -13.01
CA GLY A 618 -3.78 2.13 -13.74
C GLY A 618 -5.05 2.98 -13.71
N PRO A 619 -6.15 2.48 -14.30
CA PRO A 619 -7.43 3.20 -14.42
C PRO A 619 -8.14 3.48 -13.10
N TYR A 620 -7.80 2.78 -12.01
CA TYR A 620 -8.38 2.97 -10.68
C TYR A 620 -7.29 3.14 -9.61
N LEU A 621 -7.67 3.71 -8.47
CA LEU A 621 -6.85 3.86 -7.28
C LEU A 621 -7.62 3.36 -6.04
N VAL A 622 -6.91 2.98 -4.98
CA VAL A 622 -7.52 2.60 -3.71
C VAL A 622 -7.95 3.85 -2.94
N GLU A 623 -9.25 3.97 -2.65
CA GLU A 623 -9.79 5.04 -1.80
C GLU A 623 -9.80 4.62 -0.33
N THR A 624 -10.35 3.43 -0.06
CA THR A 624 -10.40 2.87 1.28
C THR A 624 -10.21 1.35 1.22
N MET A 625 -9.50 0.83 2.22
CA MET A 625 -9.36 -0.61 2.44
C MET A 625 -9.59 -0.88 3.92
N ASN A 626 -10.49 -1.80 4.22
CA ASN A 626 -10.79 -2.22 5.58
C ASN A 626 -10.95 -3.75 5.66
N LYS A 627 -11.29 -4.25 6.84
CA LYS A 627 -11.44 -5.69 7.08
C LYS A 627 -12.59 -6.35 6.30
N ASN A 628 -13.49 -5.57 5.70
CA ASN A 628 -14.71 -6.02 5.03
C ASN A 628 -14.69 -5.82 3.51
N GLY A 629 -13.77 -5.00 2.99
CA GLY A 629 -13.70 -4.71 1.57
C GLY A 629 -12.62 -3.72 1.15
N ILE A 630 -12.53 -3.51 -0.16
CA ILE A 630 -11.77 -2.44 -0.80
C ILE A 630 -12.74 -1.62 -1.65
N LYS A 631 -12.62 -0.29 -1.54
CA LYS A 631 -13.25 0.65 -2.47
C LYS A 631 -12.19 1.26 -3.37
N LEU A 632 -12.43 1.15 -4.67
CA LEU A 632 -11.59 1.74 -5.70
C LEU A 632 -12.32 2.89 -6.38
N GLY A 633 -11.64 4.01 -6.55
CA GLY A 633 -12.13 5.15 -7.32
C GLY A 633 -11.41 5.24 -8.66
N ARG A 634 -12.06 5.74 -9.71
CA ARG A 634 -11.38 5.98 -11.00
C ARG A 634 -10.20 6.95 -10.80
N ASN A 635 -9.06 6.60 -11.37
CA ASN A 635 -7.83 7.38 -11.27
C ASN A 635 -7.84 8.60 -12.23
N PRO A 636 -7.85 9.86 -11.74
CA PRO A 636 -7.80 11.05 -12.58
C PRO A 636 -6.59 11.09 -13.50
N TYR A 637 -5.45 10.61 -12.99
CA TYR A 637 -4.14 10.74 -13.60
C TYR A 637 -3.84 9.68 -14.67
N PHE A 638 -4.78 8.75 -14.87
CA PHE A 638 -4.65 7.74 -15.90
C PHE A 638 -4.73 8.38 -17.29
N TRP A 639 -3.74 8.12 -18.13
CA TRP A 639 -3.56 8.78 -19.44
C TRP A 639 -4.75 8.59 -20.40
N LYS A 640 -5.59 7.58 -20.15
CA LYS A 640 -6.80 7.26 -20.93
C LYS A 640 -8.06 7.34 -20.08
N SER A 641 -8.21 8.35 -19.22
CA SER A 641 -9.43 8.52 -18.41
C SER A 641 -10.65 8.84 -19.31
N SER A 642 -11.33 7.80 -19.78
CA SER A 642 -12.58 7.94 -20.53
C SER A 642 -13.77 8.16 -19.59
N LYS A 643 -14.84 8.81 -20.09
CA LYS A 643 -16.10 8.99 -19.34
C LYS A 643 -16.98 7.74 -19.30
N GLU A 644 -16.60 6.66 -19.99
CA GLU A 644 -17.47 5.49 -20.25
C GLU A 644 -17.27 4.34 -19.24
N THR A 645 -16.38 4.48 -18.26
CA THR A 645 -16.10 3.45 -17.23
C THR A 645 -16.82 3.73 -15.90
N PHE A 646 -16.86 2.73 -15.01
CA PHE A 646 -17.41 2.88 -13.65
C PHE A 646 -16.65 3.95 -12.86
N GLU A 647 -17.37 4.79 -12.12
CA GLU A 647 -16.77 5.82 -11.25
C GLU A 647 -16.08 5.19 -10.03
N GLN A 648 -16.65 4.07 -9.55
CA GLN A 648 -16.21 3.35 -8.36
C GLN A 648 -16.32 1.84 -8.57
N VAL A 649 -15.44 1.07 -7.94
CA VAL A 649 -15.53 -0.39 -7.79
C VAL A 649 -15.53 -0.73 -6.31
N ASP A 650 -16.61 -1.35 -5.84
CA ASP A 650 -16.76 -1.84 -4.47
C ASP A 650 -16.51 -3.35 -4.45
N VAL A 651 -15.46 -3.76 -3.75
CA VAL A 651 -15.13 -5.17 -3.54
C VAL A 651 -15.38 -5.53 -2.08
N GLN A 652 -16.27 -6.49 -1.83
CA GLN A 652 -16.60 -6.97 -0.48
C GLN A 652 -16.14 -8.41 -0.26
N TRP A 653 -15.93 -8.79 1.01
CA TRP A 653 -15.55 -10.15 1.38
C TRP A 653 -16.75 -10.92 1.94
N ILE A 654 -17.17 -11.99 1.27
CA ILE A 654 -18.23 -12.87 1.77
C ILE A 654 -17.87 -14.32 1.42
N ASP A 655 -17.65 -15.16 2.43
CA ASP A 655 -17.23 -16.55 2.24
C ASP A 655 -18.38 -17.49 1.80
N ASN A 656 -19.61 -17.21 2.23
CA ASN A 656 -20.74 -18.10 1.98
C ASN A 656 -21.31 -17.96 0.55
N ILE A 657 -21.08 -18.97 -0.29
CA ILE A 657 -21.51 -19.02 -1.71
C ILE A 657 -23.02 -18.87 -1.92
N HIS A 658 -23.87 -19.31 -0.98
CA HIS A 658 -25.32 -19.17 -1.08
C HIS A 658 -25.78 -17.73 -0.81
N THR A 659 -25.11 -17.05 0.12
CA THR A 659 -25.31 -15.61 0.35
C THR A 659 -24.92 -14.80 -0.88
N ILE A 660 -23.76 -15.08 -1.48
CA ILE A 660 -23.31 -14.41 -2.72
C ILE A 660 -24.35 -14.59 -3.83
N PHE A 661 -24.82 -15.82 -4.04
CA PHE A 661 -25.83 -16.13 -5.04
C PHE A 661 -27.16 -15.40 -4.82
N SER A 662 -27.63 -15.36 -3.57
CA SER A 662 -28.84 -14.62 -3.20
C SER A 662 -28.69 -13.11 -3.46
N LEU A 663 -27.51 -12.54 -3.19
CA LEU A 663 -27.21 -11.14 -3.49
C LEU A 663 -27.18 -10.85 -4.99
N PHE A 664 -26.67 -11.79 -5.80
CA PHE A 664 -26.67 -11.66 -7.27
C PHE A 664 -28.08 -11.65 -7.82
N LYS A 665 -28.91 -12.64 -7.41
CA LYS A 665 -30.32 -12.74 -7.83
C LYS A 665 -31.15 -11.52 -7.37
N ALA A 666 -30.78 -10.90 -6.25
CA ALA A 666 -31.39 -9.68 -5.76
C ALA A 666 -30.86 -8.39 -6.46
N GLY A 667 -29.95 -8.50 -7.43
CA GLY A 667 -29.36 -7.36 -8.14
C GLY A 667 -28.42 -6.50 -7.29
N LYS A 668 -27.91 -7.02 -6.17
CA LYS A 668 -27.03 -6.29 -5.24
C LYS A 668 -25.54 -6.44 -5.59
N ILE A 669 -25.19 -7.41 -6.44
CA ILE A 669 -23.83 -7.61 -6.98
C ILE A 669 -23.88 -7.81 -8.49
N ASP A 670 -22.80 -7.43 -9.16
CA ASP A 670 -22.76 -7.39 -10.63
C ASP A 670 -22.10 -8.61 -11.25
N TRP A 671 -21.28 -9.31 -10.49
CA TRP A 671 -20.52 -10.47 -10.95
C TRP A 671 -20.54 -11.55 -9.87
N ILE A 672 -20.94 -12.75 -10.28
CA ILE A 672 -20.74 -13.98 -9.53
C ILE A 672 -20.01 -15.03 -10.38
N GLY A 673 -19.17 -15.86 -9.75
CA GLY A 673 -18.37 -16.87 -10.43
C GLY A 673 -16.92 -16.46 -10.62
N ASP A 674 -16.15 -17.21 -11.41
CA ASP A 674 -14.71 -17.03 -11.54
C ASP A 674 -14.36 -15.64 -12.12
N PRO A 675 -13.27 -14.99 -11.64
CA PRO A 675 -12.36 -15.42 -10.57
C PRO A 675 -12.77 -14.90 -9.17
N THR A 676 -13.99 -14.38 -8.99
CA THR A 676 -14.39 -13.68 -7.76
C THR A 676 -14.99 -14.61 -6.71
N SER A 677 -15.72 -15.64 -7.14
CA SER A 677 -16.31 -16.66 -6.26
C SER A 677 -16.49 -17.99 -7.00
N ILE A 678 -16.63 -19.10 -6.27
CA ILE A 678 -17.04 -20.37 -6.90
C ILE A 678 -18.56 -20.45 -7.06
N LEU A 679 -19.01 -21.31 -7.97
CA LEU A 679 -20.41 -21.70 -8.14
C LEU A 679 -20.60 -23.19 -7.78
N SER A 680 -21.65 -23.50 -7.03
CA SER A 680 -22.09 -24.88 -6.79
C SER A 680 -22.80 -25.47 -8.02
N PHE A 681 -22.93 -26.80 -8.08
CA PHE A 681 -23.64 -27.48 -9.18
C PHE A 681 -25.09 -27.01 -9.35
N ASP A 682 -25.80 -26.79 -8.23
CA ASP A 682 -27.17 -26.28 -8.25
C ASP A 682 -27.24 -24.86 -8.81
N GLN A 683 -26.30 -24.00 -8.39
CA GLN A 683 -26.22 -22.61 -8.86
C GLN A 683 -25.87 -22.54 -10.35
N ILE A 684 -24.93 -23.39 -10.82
CA ILE A 684 -24.60 -23.51 -12.25
C ILE A 684 -25.85 -23.92 -13.04
N SER A 685 -26.57 -24.94 -12.55
CA SER A 685 -27.77 -25.46 -13.21
C SER A 685 -28.89 -24.41 -13.26
N GLU A 686 -29.08 -23.63 -12.19
CA GLU A 686 -30.05 -22.54 -12.13
C GLU A 686 -29.68 -21.40 -13.08
N LEU A 687 -28.44 -20.90 -13.03
CA LEU A 687 -27.97 -19.84 -13.94
C LEU A 687 -28.02 -20.26 -15.41
N GLN A 688 -27.79 -21.54 -15.70
CA GLN A 688 -27.91 -22.07 -17.05
C GLN A 688 -29.38 -22.11 -17.51
N LYS A 689 -30.32 -22.50 -16.64
CA LYS A 689 -31.76 -22.44 -16.94
C LYS A 689 -32.24 -21.00 -17.17
N ASP A 690 -31.71 -20.05 -16.41
CA ASP A 690 -32.01 -18.63 -16.55
C ASP A 690 -31.33 -17.97 -17.77
N GLY A 691 -30.44 -18.69 -18.48
CA GLY A 691 -29.68 -18.15 -19.60
C GLY A 691 -28.60 -17.12 -19.21
N LEU A 692 -28.25 -17.03 -17.93
CA LEU A 692 -27.29 -16.07 -17.38
C LEU A 692 -25.86 -16.60 -17.30
N LEU A 693 -25.67 -17.93 -17.29
CA LEU A 693 -24.36 -18.55 -17.18
C LEU A 693 -23.52 -18.33 -18.44
N GLN A 694 -22.35 -17.73 -18.27
CA GLN A 694 -21.31 -17.58 -19.28
C GLN A 694 -20.16 -18.54 -19.00
N LYS A 695 -19.49 -18.98 -20.07
CA LYS A 695 -18.36 -19.91 -20.02
C LYS A 695 -17.21 -19.34 -20.84
N LYS A 696 -16.01 -19.28 -20.26
CA LYS A 696 -14.81 -18.86 -20.97
C LYS A 696 -13.68 -19.86 -20.75
N VAL A 697 -13.20 -20.46 -21.83
CA VAL A 697 -11.97 -21.27 -21.78
C VAL A 697 -10.82 -20.31 -21.50
N VAL A 698 -10.11 -20.55 -20.41
CA VAL A 698 -8.90 -19.80 -20.08
C VAL A 698 -7.69 -20.67 -20.39
N PRO A 699 -6.57 -20.08 -20.86
CA PRO A 699 -5.39 -20.82 -21.24
C PRO A 699 -4.60 -21.21 -20.00
N ARG A 700 -5.19 -22.08 -19.17
CA ARG A 700 -4.59 -22.64 -17.98
C ARG A 700 -4.94 -24.09 -17.82
N ARG A 701 -3.95 -24.85 -17.36
CA ARG A 701 -4.04 -26.28 -17.13
C ARG A 701 -3.57 -26.62 -15.74
N PHE A 702 -4.30 -27.51 -15.08
CA PHE A 702 -3.81 -28.14 -13.88
C PHE A 702 -3.07 -29.44 -14.22
N SER A 703 -1.83 -29.57 -13.75
CA SER A 703 -0.98 -30.72 -14.00
C SER A 703 -0.34 -31.23 -12.71
N LEU A 704 -0.22 -32.55 -12.59
CA LEU A 704 0.61 -33.19 -11.57
C LEU A 704 2.06 -33.27 -12.06
N HIS A 705 3.01 -33.13 -11.14
CA HIS A 705 4.43 -33.34 -11.40
C HIS A 705 4.96 -34.42 -10.49
N PHE A 706 5.75 -35.33 -11.06
CA PHE A 706 6.41 -36.39 -10.32
C PHE A 706 7.89 -36.04 -10.15
N ASN A 707 8.41 -36.12 -8.93
CA ASN A 707 9.83 -35.95 -8.68
C ASN A 707 10.60 -37.17 -9.18
N THR A 708 11.23 -37.06 -10.34
CA THR A 708 11.93 -38.17 -11.00
C THR A 708 13.25 -38.56 -10.32
N LYS A 709 13.68 -37.83 -9.28
CA LYS A 709 14.80 -38.20 -8.41
C LYS A 709 14.38 -39.09 -7.23
N HIS A 710 13.08 -39.21 -6.95
CA HIS A 710 12.59 -40.10 -5.90
C HIS A 710 12.74 -41.58 -6.33
N PRO A 711 13.17 -42.51 -5.45
CA PRO A 711 13.53 -43.87 -5.83
C PRO A 711 12.46 -44.60 -6.65
N VAL A 712 11.20 -44.56 -6.23
CA VAL A 712 10.13 -45.27 -6.96
C VAL A 712 9.50 -44.46 -8.08
N LEU A 713 9.52 -43.12 -7.98
CA LEU A 713 8.99 -42.25 -9.04
C LEU A 713 10.02 -42.01 -10.16
N SER A 714 11.24 -42.53 -10.03
CA SER A 714 12.24 -42.57 -11.10
C SER A 714 11.86 -43.56 -12.22
N SER A 715 11.13 -44.63 -11.89
CA SER A 715 10.59 -45.60 -12.85
C SER A 715 9.49 -44.99 -13.73
N VAL A 716 9.68 -45.07 -15.05
CA VAL A 716 8.69 -44.62 -16.05
C VAL A 716 7.37 -45.42 -15.92
N PRO A 717 7.38 -46.76 -15.84
CA PRO A 717 6.17 -47.55 -15.61
C PRO A 717 5.35 -47.10 -14.38
N ILE A 718 5.99 -46.79 -13.24
CA ILE A 718 5.27 -46.30 -12.05
C ILE A 718 4.55 -44.97 -12.33
N ARG A 719 5.23 -43.99 -12.95
CA ARG A 719 4.60 -42.69 -13.28
C ARG A 719 3.45 -42.84 -14.28
N ARG A 720 3.61 -43.72 -15.27
CA ARG A 720 2.54 -44.06 -16.23
C ARG A 720 1.35 -44.69 -15.51
N ALA A 721 1.59 -45.66 -14.62
CA ALA A 721 0.52 -46.27 -13.82
C ALA A 721 -0.28 -45.23 -13.02
N LEU A 722 0.41 -44.33 -12.32
CA LEU A 722 -0.24 -43.25 -11.55
C LEU A 722 -1.06 -42.32 -12.44
N SER A 723 -0.59 -42.00 -13.64
CA SER A 723 -1.30 -41.15 -14.61
C SER A 723 -2.53 -41.81 -15.23
N LEU A 724 -2.41 -43.08 -15.61
CA LEU A 724 -3.46 -43.87 -16.26
C LEU A 724 -4.55 -44.31 -15.27
N ALA A 725 -4.24 -44.31 -13.97
CA ALA A 725 -5.19 -44.56 -12.89
C ALA A 725 -6.21 -43.42 -12.70
N ILE A 726 -5.95 -42.22 -13.25
CA ILE A 726 -6.76 -41.03 -13.00
C ILE A 726 -7.84 -40.86 -14.06
N ASP A 727 -9.10 -40.85 -13.61
CA ASP A 727 -10.24 -40.50 -14.45
C ASP A 727 -10.43 -38.98 -14.49
N ARG A 728 -9.88 -38.36 -15.53
CA ARG A 728 -9.94 -36.90 -15.75
C ARG A 728 -11.35 -36.41 -16.03
N SER A 729 -12.19 -37.24 -16.64
CA SER A 729 -13.59 -36.91 -16.91
C SER A 729 -14.36 -36.83 -15.61
N LEU A 730 -14.15 -37.79 -14.70
CA LEU A 730 -14.75 -37.77 -13.37
C LEU A 730 -14.30 -36.55 -12.55
N ILE A 731 -13.01 -36.18 -12.60
CA ILE A 731 -12.52 -34.94 -11.96
C ILE A 731 -13.28 -33.72 -12.47
N CYS A 732 -13.48 -33.60 -13.79
CA CYS A 732 -14.19 -32.47 -14.39
C CYS A 732 -15.71 -32.52 -14.15
N GLN A 733 -16.29 -33.70 -13.89
CA GLN A 733 -17.71 -33.86 -13.61
C GLN A 733 -18.05 -33.59 -12.15
N GLU A 734 -17.24 -34.08 -11.21
CA GLU A 734 -17.58 -34.08 -9.77
C GLU A 734 -16.87 -32.98 -8.99
N ILE A 735 -15.66 -32.57 -9.41
CA ILE A 735 -14.82 -31.65 -8.62
C ILE A 735 -14.67 -30.30 -9.33
N PHE A 736 -14.36 -30.28 -10.62
CA PHE A 736 -14.14 -29.05 -11.40
C PHE A 736 -15.14 -28.95 -12.57
N PRO A 737 -16.44 -28.70 -12.31
CA PRO A 737 -17.49 -28.62 -13.33
C PRO A 737 -17.09 -27.76 -14.52
N HIS A 738 -17.41 -28.25 -15.72
CA HIS A 738 -17.16 -27.61 -17.02
C HIS A 738 -15.69 -27.38 -17.39
N SER A 739 -14.73 -27.73 -16.54
CA SER A 739 -13.34 -27.83 -16.97
C SER A 739 -13.21 -28.90 -18.06
N ILE A 740 -12.23 -28.76 -18.93
CA ILE A 740 -12.04 -29.64 -20.07
C ILE A 740 -10.99 -30.67 -19.69
N PRO A 741 -11.29 -31.98 -19.69
CA PRO A 741 -10.29 -32.99 -19.36
C PRO A 741 -9.14 -32.94 -20.38
N SER A 742 -7.90 -32.93 -19.90
CA SER A 742 -6.73 -32.87 -20.77
C SER A 742 -6.56 -34.20 -21.51
N THR A 743 -6.84 -34.20 -22.82
CA THR A 743 -6.88 -35.35 -23.76
C THR A 743 -7.81 -36.50 -23.36
N ASN A 744 -8.74 -36.84 -24.27
CA ASN A 744 -9.63 -37.98 -24.16
C ASN A 744 -8.83 -39.29 -24.32
N GLY A 745 -8.86 -40.20 -23.34
CA GLY A 745 -8.61 -41.63 -23.60
C GLY A 745 -7.46 -42.35 -22.87
N ASN A 746 -6.70 -41.69 -21.99
CA ASN A 746 -5.61 -42.37 -21.26
C ASN A 746 -6.04 -43.01 -19.93
N TYR A 747 -7.30 -42.90 -19.51
CA TYR A 747 -7.75 -43.63 -18.33
C TYR A 747 -7.93 -45.11 -18.67
N SER A 748 -7.17 -45.99 -18.01
CA SER A 748 -7.36 -47.43 -18.13
C SER A 748 -6.88 -48.13 -16.87
N LYS A 749 -7.84 -48.66 -16.09
CA LYS A 749 -7.56 -49.42 -14.87
C LYS A 749 -6.63 -50.60 -15.15
N GLN A 750 -6.89 -51.34 -16.24
CA GLN A 750 -6.13 -52.55 -16.60
C GLN A 750 -4.69 -52.19 -16.99
N ILE A 751 -4.52 -51.19 -17.84
CA ILE A 751 -3.19 -50.77 -18.30
C ILE A 751 -2.41 -50.11 -17.15
N ALA A 752 -3.08 -49.34 -16.28
CA ALA A 752 -2.47 -48.77 -15.08
C ALA A 752 -1.91 -49.86 -14.16
N VAL A 753 -2.68 -50.92 -13.88
CA VAL A 753 -2.20 -52.06 -13.08
C VAL A 753 -1.05 -52.78 -13.79
N ALA A 754 -1.12 -52.99 -15.11
CA ALA A 754 -0.04 -53.65 -15.86
C ALA A 754 1.29 -52.88 -15.77
N PHE A 755 1.27 -51.56 -15.96
CA PHE A 755 2.47 -50.72 -15.78
C PHE A 755 2.94 -50.68 -14.33
N PHE A 756 2.02 -50.76 -13.37
CA PHE A 756 2.40 -50.79 -11.95
C PHE A 756 3.15 -52.08 -11.62
N GLU A 757 2.65 -53.24 -12.08
CA GLU A 757 3.34 -54.53 -11.92
C GLU A 757 4.66 -54.60 -12.69
N GLU A 758 4.78 -53.91 -13.83
CA GLU A 758 6.07 -53.71 -14.52
C GLU A 758 7.05 -52.90 -13.68
N GLY A 759 6.62 -51.77 -13.12
CA GLY A 759 7.44 -50.94 -12.25
C GLY A 759 7.86 -51.63 -10.94
N LEU A 760 6.98 -52.45 -10.35
CA LEU A 760 7.32 -53.28 -9.18
C LEU A 760 8.43 -54.30 -9.51
N ARG A 761 8.35 -54.95 -10.68
CA ARG A 761 9.41 -55.86 -11.15
C ARG A 761 10.72 -55.14 -11.44
N GLU A 762 10.66 -53.98 -12.09
CA GLU A 762 11.82 -53.12 -12.37
C GLU A 762 12.55 -52.74 -11.08
N LEU A 763 11.79 -52.30 -10.07
CA LEU A 763 12.30 -51.83 -8.79
C LEU A 763 12.56 -52.94 -7.77
N LYS A 764 12.21 -54.19 -8.11
CA LYS A 764 12.27 -55.36 -7.21
C LYS A 764 11.49 -55.15 -5.90
N LEU A 765 10.31 -54.54 -6.00
CA LEU A 765 9.39 -54.27 -4.90
C LEU A 765 8.14 -55.16 -4.99
N THR A 766 7.43 -55.28 -3.88
CA THR A 766 6.06 -55.80 -3.80
C THR A 766 5.13 -54.66 -3.41
N ARG A 767 3.81 -54.86 -3.48
CA ARG A 767 2.85 -53.86 -3.01
C ARG A 767 3.03 -53.52 -1.52
N GLU A 768 3.39 -54.53 -0.72
CA GLU A 768 3.63 -54.38 0.72
C GLU A 768 4.93 -53.63 1.04
N SER A 769 5.97 -53.79 0.21
CA SER A 769 7.24 -53.07 0.38
C SER A 769 7.29 -51.73 -0.35
N PHE A 770 6.23 -51.36 -1.09
CA PHE A 770 6.13 -50.09 -1.76
C PHE A 770 6.02 -48.95 -0.72
N PRO A 771 6.89 -47.92 -0.77
CA PRO A 771 6.90 -46.87 0.24
C PRO A 771 5.63 -46.01 0.16
N THR A 772 5.26 -45.40 1.29
CA THR A 772 4.23 -44.35 1.30
C THR A 772 4.72 -43.16 0.48
N ILE A 773 3.87 -42.62 -0.39
CA ILE A 773 4.19 -41.45 -1.21
C ILE A 773 3.42 -40.23 -0.72
N SER A 774 4.04 -39.05 -0.69
CA SER A 774 3.35 -37.80 -0.34
C SER A 774 2.83 -37.02 -1.56
N PHE A 775 1.60 -36.53 -1.45
CA PHE A 775 1.00 -35.56 -2.38
C PHE A 775 0.91 -34.19 -1.73
N SER A 776 1.73 -33.26 -2.21
CA SER A 776 1.79 -31.88 -1.72
C SER A 776 0.89 -30.96 -2.54
N TYR A 777 0.05 -30.18 -1.86
CA TYR A 777 -0.85 -29.22 -2.50
C TYR A 777 -1.10 -27.98 -1.63
N SER A 778 -1.54 -26.89 -2.28
CA SER A 778 -1.93 -25.64 -1.61
C SER A 778 -3.38 -25.67 -1.12
N ASP A 779 -3.69 -24.87 -0.11
CA ASP A 779 -5.00 -24.67 0.51
C ASP A 779 -6.06 -23.96 -0.36
N GLN A 780 -5.89 -23.97 -1.67
CA GLN A 780 -6.84 -23.37 -2.62
C GLN A 780 -8.14 -24.17 -2.74
N THR A 781 -9.20 -23.51 -3.19
CA THR A 781 -10.52 -24.11 -3.35
C THR A 781 -10.50 -25.39 -4.20
N ARG A 782 -11.30 -26.39 -3.79
CA ARG A 782 -11.44 -27.74 -4.39
C ARG A 782 -10.17 -28.63 -4.39
N ARG A 783 -9.07 -28.18 -3.76
CA ARG A 783 -7.84 -28.98 -3.69
C ARG A 783 -7.93 -30.16 -2.72
N ASP A 784 -8.63 -30.01 -1.60
CA ASP A 784 -8.85 -31.10 -0.64
C ASP A 784 -9.66 -32.26 -1.28
N GLU A 785 -10.68 -31.93 -2.06
CA GLU A 785 -11.51 -32.89 -2.80
C GLU A 785 -10.69 -33.64 -3.86
N LEU A 786 -9.88 -32.92 -4.65
CA LEU A 786 -8.97 -33.52 -5.61
C LEU A 786 -7.92 -34.42 -4.95
N ALA A 787 -7.33 -33.98 -3.85
CA ALA A 787 -6.33 -34.74 -3.10
C ALA A 787 -6.92 -36.06 -2.56
N SER A 788 -8.13 -35.99 -2.00
CA SER A 788 -8.85 -37.15 -1.49
C SER A 788 -9.22 -38.15 -2.61
N TYR A 789 -9.65 -37.63 -3.77
CA TYR A 789 -9.92 -38.44 -4.96
C TYR A 789 -8.66 -39.18 -5.43
N LEU A 790 -7.52 -38.49 -5.54
CA LEU A 790 -6.25 -39.11 -5.97
C LEU A 790 -5.77 -40.18 -4.97
N GLN A 791 -5.82 -39.88 -3.66
CA GLN A 791 -5.46 -40.82 -2.60
C GLN A 791 -6.29 -42.11 -2.68
N THR A 792 -7.61 -41.97 -2.76
CA THR A 792 -8.52 -43.13 -2.78
C THR A 792 -8.36 -43.92 -4.08
N THR A 793 -8.20 -43.24 -5.21
CA THR A 793 -8.02 -43.87 -6.52
C THR A 793 -6.75 -44.72 -6.55
N TRP A 794 -5.61 -44.17 -6.13
CA TRP A 794 -4.35 -44.91 -6.12
C TRP A 794 -4.32 -46.00 -5.06
N SER A 795 -4.90 -45.78 -3.88
CA SER A 795 -5.04 -46.80 -2.84
C SER A 795 -5.87 -47.99 -3.32
N ASN A 796 -7.06 -47.75 -3.87
CA ASN A 796 -7.97 -48.82 -4.26
C ASN A 796 -7.49 -49.59 -5.50
N LEU A 797 -6.90 -48.90 -6.48
CA LEU A 797 -6.52 -49.52 -7.75
C LEU A 797 -5.12 -50.15 -7.70
N LEU A 798 -4.14 -49.47 -7.10
CA LEU A 798 -2.74 -49.88 -7.10
C LEU A 798 -2.30 -50.48 -5.76
N GLY A 799 -3.07 -50.28 -4.68
CA GLY A 799 -2.73 -50.79 -3.35
C GLY A 799 -1.64 -50.00 -2.64
N ILE A 800 -1.43 -48.73 -3.02
CA ILE A 800 -0.38 -47.88 -2.44
C ILE A 800 -0.94 -46.92 -1.38
N ARG A 801 -0.11 -46.62 -0.37
CA ARG A 801 -0.45 -45.60 0.63
C ARG A 801 0.01 -44.23 0.17
N VAL A 802 -0.89 -43.25 0.23
CA VAL A 802 -0.62 -41.86 -0.16
C VAL A 802 -0.90 -40.93 1.01
N GLU A 803 0.09 -40.14 1.41
CA GLU A 803 -0.03 -39.13 2.46
C GLU A 803 -0.37 -37.77 1.85
N LEU A 804 -1.36 -37.08 2.42
CA LEU A 804 -1.82 -35.78 1.92
C LEU A 804 -1.13 -34.65 2.70
N GLU A 805 -0.31 -33.88 2.02
CA GLU A 805 0.38 -32.73 2.60
C GLU A 805 -0.29 -31.42 2.15
N LYS A 806 -1.26 -30.95 2.94
CA LYS A 806 -1.84 -29.62 2.75
C LYS A 806 -0.89 -28.55 3.29
N ASN A 807 -0.57 -27.56 2.45
CA ASN A 807 0.33 -26.47 2.81
C ASN A 807 -0.32 -25.12 2.50
N SER A 808 0.01 -24.08 3.26
CA SER A 808 -0.28 -22.71 2.84
C SER A 808 0.51 -22.38 1.57
N TRP A 809 0.01 -21.44 0.75
CA TRP A 809 0.65 -21.07 -0.52
C TRP A 809 2.16 -20.83 -0.44
N ASN A 810 2.63 -20.05 0.54
CA ASN A 810 4.06 -19.72 0.67
C ASN A 810 4.91 -20.96 1.02
N THR A 811 4.41 -21.83 1.89
CA THR A 811 5.10 -23.08 2.25
C THR A 811 5.13 -24.04 1.07
N PHE A 812 4.00 -24.18 0.37
CA PHE A 812 3.91 -25.00 -0.85
C PHE A 812 4.88 -24.53 -1.93
N ARG A 813 4.96 -23.21 -2.14
CA ARG A 813 5.89 -22.59 -3.09
C ARG A 813 7.35 -22.87 -2.73
N SER A 814 7.74 -22.70 -1.46
CA SER A 814 9.11 -23.02 -1.02
C SER A 814 9.48 -24.47 -1.32
N LYS A 815 8.53 -25.41 -1.14
CA LYS A 815 8.71 -26.81 -1.55
C LYS A 815 8.92 -26.96 -3.05
N LEU A 816 8.15 -26.25 -3.90
CA LEU A 816 8.34 -26.27 -5.36
C LEU A 816 9.73 -25.77 -5.77
N GLU A 817 10.19 -24.65 -5.21
CA GLU A 817 11.49 -24.04 -5.51
C GLU A 817 12.66 -24.95 -5.15
N HIS A 818 12.61 -25.55 -3.96
CA HIS A 818 13.63 -26.48 -3.47
C HIS A 818 13.43 -27.91 -4.00
N ARG A 819 12.39 -28.15 -4.80
CA ARG A 819 11.98 -29.48 -5.29
C ARG A 819 11.80 -30.49 -4.16
N ASN A 820 11.37 -30.01 -2.99
CA ASN A 820 11.14 -30.79 -1.79
C ASN A 820 9.69 -31.29 -1.74
N PHE A 821 9.37 -32.18 -2.66
CA PHE A 821 8.09 -32.88 -2.77
C PHE A 821 8.31 -34.19 -3.55
N GLU A 822 7.38 -35.13 -3.40
CA GLU A 822 7.37 -36.35 -4.20
C GLU A 822 6.40 -36.23 -5.39
N ILE A 823 5.15 -35.88 -5.10
CA ILE A 823 4.14 -35.49 -6.09
C ILE A 823 3.58 -34.13 -5.71
N CYS A 824 3.45 -33.23 -6.68
CA CYS A 824 2.77 -31.95 -6.47
C CYS A 824 1.82 -31.62 -7.63
N GLY A 825 0.83 -30.77 -7.37
CA GLY A 825 -0.08 -30.26 -8.39
C GLY A 825 0.07 -28.76 -8.60
N THR A 826 0.24 -28.32 -9.86
CA THR A 826 0.43 -26.90 -10.18
C THR A 826 -0.43 -26.46 -11.36
N ILE A 827 -0.74 -25.16 -11.40
CA ILE A 827 -1.38 -24.52 -12.53
C ILE A 827 -0.29 -24.04 -13.49
N GLN A 828 -0.47 -24.30 -14.78
CA GLN A 828 0.41 -23.87 -15.85
C GLN A 828 -0.38 -23.04 -16.85
N ASP A 829 0.17 -21.89 -17.28
CA ASP A 829 -0.39 -21.16 -18.41
C ASP A 829 -0.14 -21.92 -19.72
N THR A 830 -1.18 -22.10 -20.53
CA THR A 830 -1.20 -22.93 -21.76
C THR A 830 -1.36 -22.15 -23.06
N LEU A 831 -1.29 -20.81 -23.03
CA LEU A 831 -1.36 -19.98 -24.25
C LEU A 831 -0.41 -20.46 -25.34
N ASN A 832 0.76 -20.95 -24.92
CA ASN A 832 1.83 -21.40 -25.80
C ASN A 832 2.18 -22.88 -25.54
N LEU A 833 1.20 -23.73 -25.21
CA LEU A 833 1.38 -25.15 -24.83
C LEU A 833 2.24 -25.96 -25.82
N GLY A 834 2.36 -25.51 -27.07
CA GLY A 834 3.22 -26.10 -28.09
C GLY A 834 4.36 -25.20 -28.55
N SER A 835 4.76 -24.15 -27.82
CA SER A 835 5.96 -23.36 -28.18
C SER A 835 7.23 -24.04 -27.67
N LEU A 836 8.37 -23.75 -28.29
CA LEU A 836 9.67 -24.25 -27.82
C LEU A 836 9.94 -23.82 -26.38
N ASN A 837 9.60 -22.57 -26.04
CA ASN A 837 9.70 -22.05 -24.67
C ASN A 837 8.90 -22.87 -23.65
N TYR A 838 7.74 -23.42 -24.02
CA TYR A 838 6.97 -24.29 -23.14
C TYR A 838 7.66 -25.65 -22.95
N LEU A 839 8.11 -26.27 -24.05
CA LEU A 839 8.79 -27.56 -24.03
C LEU A 839 10.13 -27.51 -23.26
N GLU A 840 10.86 -26.41 -23.33
CA GLU A 840 12.09 -26.17 -22.57
C GLU A 840 11.89 -26.21 -21.05
N ARG A 841 10.67 -26.02 -20.55
CA ARG A 841 10.40 -26.07 -19.11
C ARG A 841 10.70 -27.44 -18.50
N PHE A 842 10.66 -28.50 -19.31
CA PHE A 842 10.96 -29.87 -18.89
C PHE A 842 12.44 -30.25 -19.03
N GLU A 843 13.28 -29.33 -19.52
CA GLU A 843 14.72 -29.56 -19.68
C GLU A 843 15.53 -29.09 -18.45
N GLY A 844 16.35 -29.99 -17.91
CA GLY A 844 17.56 -29.65 -17.16
C GLY A 844 17.39 -28.63 -16.02
N THR A 845 18.19 -27.56 -16.05
CA THR A 845 18.35 -26.55 -14.99
C THR A 845 17.24 -25.49 -14.95
N SER A 846 16.17 -25.67 -15.72
CA SER A 846 15.00 -24.77 -15.67
C SER A 846 14.41 -24.74 -14.26
N SER A 847 14.12 -23.54 -13.75
CA SER A 847 13.43 -23.36 -12.47
C SER A 847 11.99 -23.89 -12.49
N TRP A 848 11.41 -24.00 -13.68
CA TRP A 848 10.08 -24.56 -13.92
C TRP A 848 10.07 -26.08 -14.11
N ASN A 849 11.25 -26.72 -14.15
CA ASN A 849 11.37 -28.18 -14.18
C ASN A 849 11.16 -28.76 -12.77
N PHE A 850 9.93 -28.66 -12.27
CA PHE A 850 9.53 -29.21 -10.97
C PHE A 850 9.83 -30.71 -10.87
N SER A 851 9.58 -31.45 -11.96
CA SER A 851 9.81 -32.90 -12.02
C SER A 851 11.27 -33.33 -11.87
N GLN A 852 12.21 -32.39 -12.01
CA GLN A 852 13.66 -32.65 -12.09
C GLN A 852 14.06 -33.64 -13.20
N TRP A 853 13.19 -33.82 -14.19
CA TRP A 853 13.39 -34.78 -15.27
C TRP A 853 14.43 -34.28 -16.26
N SER A 854 15.14 -35.23 -16.88
CA SER A 854 16.14 -34.93 -17.89
C SER A 854 16.27 -36.11 -18.86
N HIS A 855 16.30 -35.83 -20.16
CA HIS A 855 16.45 -36.86 -21.18
C HIS A 855 17.34 -36.34 -22.33
N LEU A 856 18.42 -37.04 -22.66
CA LEU A 856 19.45 -36.54 -23.59
C LEU A 856 18.85 -36.18 -24.96
N VAL A 857 18.13 -37.13 -25.58
CA VAL A 857 17.52 -36.94 -26.91
C VAL A 857 16.50 -35.80 -26.93
N TYR A 858 15.76 -35.61 -25.83
CA TYR A 858 14.76 -34.54 -25.75
C TYR A 858 15.44 -33.18 -25.84
N ARG A 859 16.56 -33.00 -25.11
CA ARG A 859 17.34 -31.76 -25.14
C ARG A 859 17.91 -31.47 -26.53
N GLU A 860 18.40 -32.50 -27.21
CA GLU A 860 18.93 -32.38 -28.57
C GLU A 860 17.84 -31.97 -29.57
N LEU A 861 16.63 -32.54 -29.45
CA LEU A 861 15.48 -32.16 -30.28
C LEU A 861 15.08 -30.70 -30.06
N ILE A 862 14.97 -30.27 -28.80
CA ILE A 862 14.63 -28.87 -28.47
C ILE A 862 15.72 -27.90 -28.95
N SER A 863 17.00 -28.21 -28.71
CA SER A 863 18.11 -27.37 -29.18
C SER A 863 18.18 -27.28 -30.71
N SER A 864 17.88 -28.37 -31.41
CA SER A 864 17.82 -28.40 -32.87
C SER A 864 16.65 -27.59 -33.38
N ALA A 865 15.47 -27.75 -32.77
CA ALA A 865 14.27 -27.02 -33.17
C ALA A 865 14.41 -25.50 -32.98
N LYS A 866 15.17 -25.05 -31.97
CA LYS A 866 15.52 -23.62 -31.80
C LYS A 866 16.34 -23.04 -32.95
N LYS A 867 17.25 -23.84 -33.53
CA LYS A 867 18.17 -23.41 -34.59
C LYS A 867 17.58 -23.59 -35.99
N GLU A 868 16.52 -24.39 -36.10
CA GLU A 868 15.87 -24.68 -37.36
C GLU A 868 15.07 -23.48 -37.86
N SER A 869 15.27 -23.16 -39.14
CA SER A 869 14.62 -22.04 -39.83
C SER A 869 13.42 -22.48 -40.67
N ASP A 870 13.36 -23.75 -41.04
CA ASP A 870 12.23 -24.36 -41.75
C ASP A 870 11.08 -24.68 -40.76
N PRO A 871 9.90 -24.05 -40.91
CA PRO A 871 8.78 -24.27 -40.00
C PRO A 871 8.28 -25.72 -39.95
N ILE A 872 8.39 -26.47 -41.06
CA ILE A 872 7.92 -27.87 -41.13
C ILE A 872 8.84 -28.75 -40.31
N LYS A 873 10.15 -28.66 -40.53
CA LYS A 873 11.15 -29.42 -39.76
C LYS A 873 11.13 -29.05 -38.27
N GLN A 874 10.97 -27.76 -37.96
CA GLN A 874 10.82 -27.32 -36.58
C GLN A 874 9.59 -27.95 -35.92
N TYR A 875 8.47 -28.05 -36.64
CA TYR A 875 7.27 -28.73 -36.16
C TYR A 875 7.50 -30.23 -35.93
N GLU A 876 8.14 -30.93 -36.87
CA GLU A 876 8.47 -32.37 -36.72
C GLU A 876 9.34 -32.66 -35.49
N LEU A 877 10.38 -31.85 -35.25
CA LEU A 877 11.25 -31.97 -34.08
C LEU A 877 10.48 -31.78 -32.76
N LYS A 878 9.51 -30.85 -32.74
CA LYS A 878 8.65 -30.61 -31.59
C LYS A 878 7.73 -31.80 -31.30
N VAL A 879 7.10 -32.36 -32.34
CA VAL A 879 6.24 -33.55 -32.19
C VAL A 879 7.04 -34.73 -31.63
N GLN A 880 8.28 -34.94 -32.10
CA GLN A 880 9.16 -35.96 -31.54
C GLN A 880 9.48 -35.71 -30.06
N ALA A 881 9.75 -34.45 -29.68
CA ALA A 881 9.99 -34.09 -28.29
C ALA A 881 8.75 -34.30 -27.40
N GLU A 882 7.57 -33.89 -27.87
CA GLU A 882 6.28 -34.09 -27.19
C GLU A 882 5.97 -35.58 -26.97
N ASN A 883 6.27 -36.43 -27.96
CA ASN A 883 6.11 -37.88 -27.82
C ASN A 883 7.01 -38.45 -26.71
N ILE A 884 8.29 -38.07 -26.66
CA ILE A 884 9.20 -38.48 -25.58
C ILE A 884 8.68 -38.03 -24.22
N LEU A 885 8.18 -36.78 -24.13
CA LEU A 885 7.64 -36.23 -22.90
C LEU A 885 6.41 -37.02 -22.44
N ALA A 886 5.49 -37.35 -23.35
CA ALA A 886 4.32 -38.16 -23.08
C ALA A 886 4.69 -39.58 -22.61
N GLU A 887 5.60 -40.25 -23.32
CA GLU A 887 6.07 -41.61 -22.99
C GLU A 887 6.76 -41.69 -21.63
N ASN A 888 7.56 -40.68 -21.28
CA ASN A 888 8.30 -40.65 -20.02
C ASN A 888 7.46 -40.12 -18.84
N THR A 889 6.36 -39.41 -19.13
CA THR A 889 5.38 -38.91 -18.15
C THR A 889 6.03 -38.24 -16.91
N PRO A 890 6.91 -37.23 -17.05
CA PRO A 890 7.43 -36.48 -15.89
C PRO A 890 6.38 -35.55 -15.27
N SER A 891 5.35 -35.21 -16.05
CA SER A 891 4.17 -34.49 -15.61
C SER A 891 2.93 -35.08 -16.27
N THR A 892 1.81 -34.98 -15.56
CA THR A 892 0.52 -35.50 -15.98
C THR A 892 -0.50 -34.37 -16.01
N PRO A 893 -0.96 -33.93 -17.19
CA PRO A 893 -2.02 -32.95 -17.30
C PRO A 893 -3.36 -33.57 -16.89
N LEU A 894 -4.17 -32.83 -16.12
CA LEU A 894 -5.47 -33.29 -15.64
C LEU A 894 -6.62 -32.62 -16.39
N PHE A 895 -6.70 -31.29 -16.35
CA PHE A 895 -7.77 -30.54 -16.99
C PHE A 895 -7.33 -29.11 -17.33
N ASP A 896 -7.95 -28.55 -18.38
CA ASP A 896 -7.90 -27.16 -18.77
C ASP A 896 -9.07 -26.41 -18.10
N TYR A 897 -8.79 -25.24 -17.54
CA TYR A 897 -9.75 -24.44 -16.79
C TYR A 897 -10.76 -23.76 -17.72
N VAL A 898 -12.02 -23.78 -17.31
CA VAL A 898 -13.09 -22.97 -17.89
C VAL A 898 -13.66 -22.10 -16.78
N HIS A 899 -13.56 -20.77 -16.93
CA HIS A 899 -14.20 -19.84 -16.02
C HIS A 899 -15.71 -19.89 -16.22
N LEU A 900 -16.43 -20.04 -15.11
CA LEU A 900 -17.88 -19.99 -15.06
C LEU A 900 -18.31 -18.74 -14.32
N TYR A 901 -19.10 -17.90 -14.97
CA TYR A 901 -19.54 -16.65 -14.35
C TYR A 901 -20.91 -16.22 -14.86
N ALA A 902 -21.59 -15.38 -14.09
CA ALA A 902 -22.78 -14.66 -14.51
C ALA A 902 -22.62 -13.18 -14.18
N LEU A 903 -23.08 -12.33 -15.10
CA LEU A 903 -22.93 -10.88 -15.01
C LEU A 903 -24.30 -10.23 -15.05
N SER A 904 -24.43 -9.14 -14.31
CA SER A 904 -25.62 -8.30 -14.34
C SER A 904 -25.78 -7.68 -15.75
N PRO A 905 -27.03 -7.55 -16.28
CA PRO A 905 -27.27 -6.96 -17.60
C PRO A 905 -26.69 -5.55 -17.81
N ARG A 906 -26.44 -4.81 -16.72
CA ARG A 906 -25.85 -3.46 -16.77
C ARG A 906 -24.33 -3.44 -17.06
N PHE A 907 -23.67 -4.59 -17.00
CA PHE A 907 -22.23 -4.71 -17.20
C PHE A 907 -21.92 -5.08 -18.66
N ASP A 908 -21.20 -4.23 -19.40
CA ASP A 908 -20.72 -4.61 -20.74
C ASP A 908 -19.43 -5.42 -20.64
N CYS A 909 -19.44 -6.57 -21.30
CA CYS A 909 -18.44 -7.62 -21.15
C CYS A 909 -17.56 -7.76 -22.40
N SER A 910 -17.67 -6.83 -23.35
CA SER A 910 -16.96 -6.83 -24.63
C SER A 910 -15.42 -6.84 -24.50
N HIS A 911 -14.89 -6.75 -23.26
CA HIS A 911 -13.46 -6.62 -22.96
C HIS A 911 -12.92 -7.61 -21.90
N PHE A 912 -13.40 -8.86 -21.87
CA PHE A 912 -12.62 -9.92 -21.22
C PHE A 912 -11.39 -10.24 -22.06
N ASP A 913 -10.19 -10.09 -21.49
CA ASP A 913 -8.97 -10.60 -22.10
C ASP A 913 -8.96 -12.14 -22.14
N ALA A 914 -8.06 -12.73 -22.92
CA ALA A 914 -7.99 -14.18 -23.08
C ALA A 914 -7.68 -14.94 -21.78
N GLU A 915 -7.21 -14.28 -20.72
CA GLU A 915 -6.94 -14.90 -19.42
C GLU A 915 -8.16 -14.92 -18.49
N GLY A 916 -9.31 -14.42 -18.96
CA GLY A 916 -10.53 -14.34 -18.16
C GLY A 916 -10.52 -13.20 -17.14
N CYS A 917 -9.66 -12.19 -17.35
CA CYS A 917 -9.70 -10.92 -16.63
C CYS A 917 -10.40 -9.86 -17.49
N VAL A 918 -11.01 -8.85 -16.86
CA VAL A 918 -11.58 -7.71 -17.58
C VAL A 918 -10.54 -6.60 -17.68
N ASP A 919 -10.32 -6.06 -18.89
CA ASP A 919 -9.54 -4.84 -19.07
C ASP A 919 -10.42 -3.62 -18.78
N PHE A 920 -10.35 -3.13 -17.54
CA PHE A 920 -11.10 -1.97 -17.09
C PHE A 920 -10.59 -0.63 -17.64
N SER A 921 -9.52 -0.62 -18.44
CA SER A 921 -9.14 0.55 -19.23
C SER A 921 -10.03 0.74 -20.48
N GLN A 922 -10.77 -0.30 -20.88
CA GLN A 922 -11.69 -0.29 -22.04
C GLN A 922 -13.15 -0.57 -21.65
N GLY A 923 -13.40 -1.19 -20.48
CA GLY A 923 -14.73 -1.62 -20.03
C GLY A 923 -15.77 -0.49 -20.01
N LYS A 924 -16.84 -0.62 -20.80
CA LYS A 924 -17.94 0.36 -20.87
C LYS A 924 -19.10 -0.03 -19.95
N ILE A 925 -19.83 0.97 -19.44
CA ILE A 925 -21.16 0.77 -18.87
C ILE A 925 -22.14 0.61 -20.05
N LYS A 926 -23.01 -0.41 -20.06
CA LYS A 926 -24.15 -0.40 -21.00
C LYS A 926 -25.10 0.71 -20.56
N GLU A 927 -25.45 1.63 -21.46
CA GLU A 927 -26.52 2.58 -21.18
C GLU A 927 -27.75 1.80 -20.69
N PRO A 928 -28.37 2.21 -19.58
CA PRO A 928 -29.55 1.53 -19.08
C PRO A 928 -30.64 1.56 -20.17
N LEU A 929 -31.17 0.38 -20.52
CA LEU A 929 -32.37 0.24 -21.34
C LEU A 929 -33.57 0.92 -20.69
#